data_AF-A0A9P5J0C8-F1
#
_entry.id   AF-A0A9P5J0C8-F1
#
_cell.length_a   1.000
_cell.length_b   1.000
_cell.length_c   1.000
_cell.angle_alpha   90.00
_cell.angle_beta   90.00
_cell.angle_gamma   90.00
#
_symmetry.space_group_name_H-M   'P 1'
#
loop_
_entity.id
_entity.type
_entity.pdbx_description
1 polymer ?
#
loop_
_entity_poly.entity_id
_entity_poly.type
_entity_poly.pdbx_seq_one_letter_code
_entity_poly.pdbx_strand_id
1 'polypeptide(L)'
;MESIRILLVGNGGREHTLAWKLSQSPRVESIIAVPGNGGTANCPKVSNDSSVKADDYPGLVALAKKHNINLVVPGPEAPLVDGIQDYFREADIACYGPSKLAARLEGSKAFSKDFMKKYNIPTAAYENFTDYEEARKYIDSVNHNVVIKASGLAAGKGVIIPTSKEEAHQGLKDIMLDREFGAAGDEVVIEEFLEGDELSILTFCDGYNMYSLPAAQDHKRIFDGDQGPNTGGMGCYAPIPIATQKLIEEIERTVLEPTLRGMRKERTPFVGTLFTGLMITKNGPKTLEYNVRFGDPETQTLLPLLSDDTDLAEIMLLCTQGSLDEAKIKIDQKFSATVVVAAGGYPGSYAKGTPMEVSTPPAGSNIFHAGTVVKDGQLQTSGGRVIAAQAVAETLEQAVKDAYTTVDLIKFDKMFYRKDIAHRAFRSSSATKEALTYASAGVSIDAGNNFVERIRKAVLSTRRPGADAEIGGFGGEIDLEAAGYAGAPTVVMCIDGIGTKLAIAQAMEKHDTVGIDLVAMNVNDLIVAGAEPLGFVDYYGCSQLKLKNAADFVEGVANGCKDANSALVGGETAEMPGMYQGDDYDAAGCAMGVVKKENRLPRTDLMAEGDVLIGLASAGVHSNGFSLVRKIIAREGLSYKEDKCPWDPSTTVGENLLTPTRVYVRSLKPVVQKHLVTGLAHITGGGLTENVPRMLPSHLAAEIDVATWQLPDVFKWLKNAGNVEASEMARAFNTGIGMVAVVKKENVEQVVRELEESGEKVYTIGKLIKRSEVPCSSANIGPGFDVIGLALSIWLELHVDVDTAVTSHAPLNCKITYEGQGAEEVPLTADSNLITRTALYVLRCHGQRSFPSETSVHIINPIPLGRGLGSSGAAVVAGVALANEVGKLKLSKARMLDYCLMIERHPDNVAAALYGGFVGTYLNELSAEDTERKEIPLSEVLPEPAGGVDTGSNPPEPPVGIGHYMKFPWAPEIKAIAIIPQFEVATAKARSVLPSSYSRSDVVFNLQRIALLPSALGRSPPDAEQIYLAMQDKVHQPYRKGLIPGLPEILQSVTPKSHPGLCGICLSGAGPTILALATENFDAIANVILDTFAKNDIKCDWKLLEPAQDGTTVTYS
;
A
#
# COMPACT_ATOMS: atom_id res chain seq x y z
N MET A 1 37.25 -6.57 -27.33
CA MET A 1 36.37 -7.70 -26.97
C MET A 1 36.27 -8.62 -28.18
N GLU A 2 36.06 -9.92 -27.96
CA GLU A 2 35.89 -10.90 -29.03
C GLU A 2 34.56 -10.68 -29.79
N SER A 3 34.57 -10.91 -31.10
CA SER A 3 33.38 -10.81 -31.96
C SER A 3 32.36 -11.90 -31.63
N ILE A 4 31.07 -11.56 -31.65
CA ILE A 4 29.96 -12.48 -31.35
C ILE A 4 29.44 -13.09 -32.66
N ARG A 5 29.34 -14.42 -32.71
CA ARG A 5 28.74 -15.17 -33.81
C ARG A 5 27.60 -16.01 -33.25
N ILE A 6 26.39 -15.77 -33.76
CA ILE A 6 25.14 -16.23 -33.14
C ILE A 6 24.52 -17.36 -33.95
N LEU A 7 24.08 -18.42 -33.27
CA LEU A 7 23.13 -19.40 -33.80
C LEU A 7 21.75 -19.10 -33.22
N LEU A 8 20.82 -18.67 -34.07
CA LEU A 8 19.44 -18.37 -33.71
C LEU A 8 18.54 -19.55 -34.12
N VAL A 9 17.88 -20.19 -33.16
CA VAL A 9 17.02 -21.36 -33.43
C VAL A 9 15.55 -20.93 -33.44
N GLY A 10 14.86 -21.18 -34.55
CA GLY A 10 13.44 -20.87 -34.74
C GLY A 10 13.12 -20.22 -36.09
N ASN A 11 11.85 -19.86 -36.28
CA ASN A 11 11.32 -19.38 -37.57
C ASN A 11 10.09 -18.45 -37.46
N GLY A 12 9.73 -18.01 -36.26
CA GLY A 12 8.60 -17.12 -35.98
C GLY A 12 8.93 -15.64 -36.14
N GLY A 13 7.95 -14.80 -35.78
CA GLY A 13 8.08 -13.34 -35.82
C GLY A 13 9.05 -12.85 -34.75
N ARG A 14 9.01 -13.47 -33.58
CA ARG A 14 9.99 -13.28 -32.51
C ARG A 14 11.42 -13.48 -32.98
N GLU A 15 11.70 -14.58 -33.69
CA GLU A 15 13.06 -14.84 -34.18
C GLU A 15 13.49 -13.83 -35.24
N HIS A 16 12.59 -13.35 -36.09
CA HIS A 16 12.91 -12.25 -36.99
C HIS A 16 13.23 -10.95 -36.22
N THR A 17 12.47 -10.59 -35.20
CA THR A 17 12.79 -9.41 -34.38
C THR A 17 14.12 -9.56 -33.63
N LEU A 18 14.43 -10.75 -33.11
CA LEU A 18 15.73 -11.06 -32.52
C LEU A 18 16.86 -10.91 -33.55
N ALA A 19 16.72 -11.49 -34.74
CA ALA A 19 17.68 -11.34 -35.83
C ALA A 19 17.90 -9.87 -36.21
N TRP A 20 16.81 -9.10 -36.31
CA TRP A 20 16.83 -7.67 -36.59
C TRP A 20 17.58 -6.88 -35.52
N LYS A 21 17.26 -7.03 -34.23
CA LYS A 21 17.90 -6.26 -33.17
C LYS A 21 19.36 -6.70 -32.93
N LEU A 22 19.63 -8.01 -32.96
CA LEU A 22 21.00 -8.55 -32.80
C LEU A 22 21.92 -8.12 -33.95
N SER A 23 21.40 -7.99 -35.18
CA SER A 23 22.21 -7.55 -36.32
C SER A 23 22.78 -6.13 -36.18
N GLN A 24 22.11 -5.28 -35.38
CA GLN A 24 22.50 -3.89 -35.15
C GLN A 24 23.70 -3.77 -34.21
N SER A 25 23.97 -4.80 -33.39
CA SER A 25 25.11 -4.80 -32.48
C SER A 25 26.42 -4.66 -33.25
N PRO A 26 27.32 -3.73 -32.85
CA PRO A 26 28.65 -3.63 -33.45
C PRO A 26 29.54 -4.83 -33.11
N ARG A 27 29.20 -5.60 -32.06
CA ARG A 27 29.95 -6.79 -31.64
C ARG A 27 29.56 -8.03 -32.44
N VAL A 28 28.38 -8.06 -33.04
CA VAL A 28 27.91 -9.20 -33.83
C VAL A 28 28.57 -9.19 -35.21
N GLU A 29 29.25 -10.28 -35.53
CA GLU A 29 29.90 -10.56 -36.82
C GLU A 29 28.94 -11.27 -37.79
N SER A 30 28.25 -12.30 -37.32
CA SER A 30 27.29 -13.07 -38.12
C SER A 30 26.22 -13.76 -37.27
N ILE A 31 25.06 -14.00 -37.88
CA ILE A 31 23.93 -14.72 -37.29
C ILE A 31 23.51 -15.81 -38.27
N ILE A 32 23.46 -17.07 -37.83
CA ILE A 32 22.90 -18.19 -38.59
C ILE A 32 21.55 -18.54 -37.97
N ALA A 33 20.46 -18.37 -38.72
CA ALA A 33 19.12 -18.74 -38.29
C ALA A 33 18.75 -20.14 -38.79
N VAL A 34 18.28 -21.01 -37.89
CA VAL A 34 17.90 -22.40 -38.21
C VAL A 34 16.42 -22.67 -37.87
N PRO A 35 15.55 -22.89 -38.87
CA PRO A 35 15.77 -22.66 -40.30
C PRO A 35 15.62 -21.19 -40.71
N GLY A 36 15.21 -20.30 -39.80
CA GLY A 36 14.75 -18.95 -40.14
C GLY A 36 13.46 -18.96 -40.96
N ASN A 37 13.10 -17.82 -41.53
CA ASN A 37 11.92 -17.65 -42.37
C ASN A 37 12.17 -16.73 -43.57
N GLY A 38 11.11 -16.39 -44.31
CA GLY A 38 11.21 -15.56 -45.51
C GLY A 38 11.69 -14.12 -45.29
N GLY A 39 11.80 -13.66 -44.04
CA GLY A 39 12.28 -12.31 -43.69
C GLY A 39 13.65 -12.29 -42.98
N THR A 40 14.00 -13.31 -42.20
CA THR A 40 15.24 -13.31 -41.39
C THR A 40 16.51 -13.10 -42.20
N ALA A 41 16.60 -13.70 -43.40
CA ALA A 41 17.77 -13.56 -44.28
C ALA A 41 17.93 -12.14 -44.89
N ASN A 42 16.91 -11.28 -44.77
CA ASN A 42 16.98 -9.89 -45.21
C ASN A 42 17.61 -8.97 -44.15
N CYS A 43 17.76 -9.45 -42.91
CA CYS A 43 18.45 -8.70 -41.86
C CYS A 43 19.97 -8.65 -42.15
N PRO A 44 20.65 -7.54 -41.83
CA PRO A 44 22.09 -7.44 -41.96
C PRO A 44 22.80 -8.57 -41.20
N LYS A 45 23.90 -9.12 -41.74
CA LYS A 45 24.72 -10.16 -41.07
C LYS A 45 24.00 -11.50 -40.81
N VAL A 46 22.78 -11.70 -41.32
CA VAL A 46 22.00 -12.92 -41.09
C VAL A 46 21.99 -13.82 -42.32
N SER A 47 22.15 -15.12 -42.12
CA SER A 47 21.87 -16.15 -43.13
C SER A 47 20.98 -17.25 -42.55
N ASN A 48 20.14 -17.85 -43.39
CA ASN A 48 19.32 -18.99 -43.00
C ASN A 48 20.03 -20.30 -43.39
N ASP A 49 20.02 -21.29 -42.51
CA ASP A 49 20.53 -22.64 -42.78
C ASP A 49 19.42 -23.68 -42.54
N SER A 50 19.06 -24.39 -43.60
CA SER A 50 18.04 -25.46 -43.59
C SER A 50 18.64 -26.87 -43.74
N SER A 51 19.97 -27.00 -43.70
CA SER A 51 20.66 -28.29 -43.77
C SER A 51 20.57 -29.11 -42.49
N VAL A 52 20.28 -28.45 -41.36
CA VAL A 52 20.06 -29.06 -40.04
C VAL A 52 18.66 -28.69 -39.56
N LYS A 53 17.98 -29.64 -38.90
CA LYS A 53 16.66 -29.38 -38.32
C LYS A 53 16.79 -28.68 -36.96
N ALA A 54 15.81 -27.87 -36.59
CA ALA A 54 15.80 -27.16 -35.31
C ALA A 54 15.72 -28.08 -34.06
N ASP A 55 15.29 -29.33 -34.23
CA ASP A 55 15.22 -30.38 -33.21
C ASP A 55 16.41 -31.36 -33.25
N ASP A 56 17.36 -31.18 -34.18
CA ASP A 56 18.59 -31.98 -34.28
C ASP A 56 19.73 -31.34 -33.47
N TYR A 57 19.65 -31.42 -32.13
CA TYR A 57 20.62 -30.77 -31.24
C TYR A 57 22.09 -31.18 -31.49
N PRO A 58 22.44 -32.47 -31.71
CA PRO A 58 23.80 -32.85 -32.11
C PRO A 58 24.24 -32.22 -33.44
N GLY A 59 23.33 -32.16 -34.43
CA GLY A 59 23.58 -31.46 -35.69
C GLY A 59 23.80 -29.96 -35.51
N LEU A 60 23.02 -29.31 -34.64
CA LEU A 60 23.16 -27.89 -34.31
C LEU A 60 24.52 -27.59 -33.64
N VAL A 61 24.98 -28.46 -32.73
CA VAL A 61 26.32 -28.34 -32.13
C VAL A 61 27.43 -28.50 -33.17
N ALA A 62 27.29 -29.45 -34.10
CA ALA A 62 28.26 -29.63 -35.19
C ALA A 62 28.31 -28.41 -36.12
N LEU A 63 27.15 -27.84 -36.46
CA LEU A 63 27.04 -26.61 -37.23
C LEU A 63 27.69 -25.43 -36.50
N ALA A 64 27.40 -25.27 -35.20
CA ALA A 64 27.97 -24.23 -34.37
C ALA A 64 29.51 -24.28 -34.33
N LYS A 65 30.09 -25.48 -34.14
CA LYS A 65 31.54 -25.68 -34.19
C LYS A 65 32.13 -25.35 -35.56
N LYS A 66 31.47 -25.77 -36.64
CA LYS A 66 31.92 -25.48 -38.02
C LYS A 66 31.99 -23.98 -38.31
N HIS A 67 31.06 -23.19 -37.76
CA HIS A 67 30.93 -21.75 -37.98
C HIS A 67 31.51 -20.90 -36.84
N ASN A 68 32.21 -21.52 -35.88
CA ASN A 68 32.79 -20.85 -34.70
C ASN A 68 31.77 -20.01 -33.91
N ILE A 69 30.52 -20.47 -33.82
CA ILE A 69 29.46 -19.84 -33.03
C ILE A 69 29.88 -19.84 -31.56
N ASN A 70 29.71 -18.69 -30.91
CA ASN A 70 30.02 -18.51 -29.48
C ASN A 70 28.80 -18.07 -28.65
N LEU A 71 27.64 -17.85 -29.29
CA LEU A 71 26.36 -17.60 -28.60
C LEU A 71 25.22 -18.31 -29.33
N VAL A 72 24.40 -19.06 -28.60
CA VAL A 72 23.18 -19.71 -29.09
C VAL A 72 21.96 -19.06 -28.47
N VAL A 73 20.97 -18.74 -29.29
CA VAL A 73 19.72 -18.11 -28.87
C VAL A 73 18.55 -18.98 -29.34
N PRO A 74 18.01 -19.86 -28.47
CA PRO A 74 16.78 -20.57 -28.75
C PRO A 74 15.58 -19.62 -28.63
N GLY A 75 14.84 -19.43 -29.72
CA GLY A 75 13.63 -18.63 -29.73
C GLY A 75 12.40 -19.34 -29.14
N PRO A 76 12.03 -20.55 -29.63
CA PRO A 76 10.87 -21.28 -29.15
C PRO A 76 11.14 -22.09 -27.88
N GLU A 77 10.06 -22.48 -27.23
CA GLU A 77 10.03 -23.24 -25.97
C GLU A 77 10.48 -24.69 -26.13
N ALA A 78 10.15 -25.35 -27.25
CA ALA A 78 10.42 -26.78 -27.43
C ALA A 78 11.91 -27.15 -27.29
N PRO A 79 12.87 -26.45 -27.94
CA PRO A 79 14.29 -26.68 -27.71
C PRO A 79 14.73 -26.53 -26.25
N LEU A 80 14.15 -25.58 -25.51
CA LEU A 80 14.48 -25.33 -24.11
C LEU A 80 14.00 -26.48 -23.22
N VAL A 81 12.78 -26.96 -23.43
CA VAL A 81 12.19 -28.11 -22.71
C VAL A 81 12.94 -29.40 -23.02
N ASP A 82 13.41 -29.58 -24.25
CA ASP A 82 14.21 -30.75 -24.62
C ASP A 82 15.63 -30.73 -24.04
N GLY A 83 16.12 -29.54 -23.67
CA GLY A 83 17.41 -29.32 -23.02
C GLY A 83 18.53 -28.87 -23.94
N ILE A 84 18.24 -28.08 -24.99
CA ILE A 84 19.24 -27.54 -25.93
C ILE A 84 20.43 -26.89 -25.21
N GLN A 85 20.19 -26.21 -24.08
CA GLN A 85 21.22 -25.55 -23.29
C GLN A 85 22.28 -26.53 -22.77
N ASP A 86 21.88 -27.76 -22.39
CA ASP A 86 22.81 -28.77 -21.87
C ASP A 86 23.78 -29.25 -22.98
N TYR A 87 23.28 -29.43 -24.21
CA TYR A 87 24.12 -29.83 -25.36
C TYR A 87 25.19 -28.78 -25.71
N PHE A 88 24.85 -27.49 -25.66
CA PHE A 88 25.80 -26.42 -25.96
C PHE A 88 26.76 -26.14 -24.80
N ARG A 89 26.31 -26.31 -23.55
CA ARG A 89 27.19 -26.26 -22.37
C ARG A 89 28.27 -27.34 -22.43
N GLU A 90 27.94 -28.57 -22.84
CA GLU A 90 28.94 -29.64 -23.05
C GLU A 90 29.93 -29.33 -24.18
N ALA A 91 29.55 -28.46 -25.12
CA ALA A 91 30.39 -28.01 -26.22
C ALA A 91 31.18 -26.72 -25.92
N ASP A 92 31.09 -26.18 -24.69
CA ASP A 92 31.68 -24.91 -24.26
C ASP A 92 31.24 -23.70 -25.11
N ILE A 93 29.95 -23.67 -25.49
CA ILE A 93 29.33 -22.58 -26.24
C ILE A 93 28.23 -21.96 -25.39
N ALA A 94 28.25 -20.64 -25.23
CA ALA A 94 27.23 -19.93 -24.45
C ALA A 94 25.84 -20.11 -25.07
N CYS A 95 24.83 -20.36 -24.23
CA CYS A 95 23.45 -20.52 -24.67
C CYS A 95 22.53 -19.66 -23.81
N TYR A 96 21.89 -18.65 -24.43
CA TYR A 96 20.95 -17.76 -23.78
C TYR A 96 19.58 -18.44 -23.69
N GLY A 97 19.38 -19.18 -22.61
CA GLY A 97 18.13 -19.88 -22.31
C GLY A 97 18.25 -20.71 -21.05
N PRO A 98 17.11 -21.11 -20.45
CA PRO A 98 17.10 -21.89 -19.23
C PRO A 98 17.68 -23.29 -19.45
N SER A 99 18.20 -23.89 -18.38
CA SER A 99 18.46 -25.33 -18.35
C SER A 99 17.16 -26.13 -18.52
N LYS A 100 17.25 -27.40 -18.91
CA LYS A 100 16.08 -28.30 -19.01
C LYS A 100 15.23 -28.31 -17.74
N LEU A 101 15.88 -28.31 -16.57
CA LEU A 101 15.20 -28.31 -15.28
C LEU A 101 14.49 -26.98 -15.02
N ALA A 102 15.10 -25.86 -15.38
CA ALA A 102 14.49 -24.54 -15.24
C ALA A 102 13.34 -24.32 -16.25
N ALA A 103 13.44 -24.91 -17.44
CA ALA A 103 12.40 -24.86 -18.47
C ALA A 103 11.09 -25.57 -18.07
N ARG A 104 11.09 -26.36 -17.00
CA ARG A 104 9.86 -26.96 -16.43
C ARG A 104 8.83 -25.93 -15.98
N LEU A 105 9.24 -24.68 -15.72
CA LEU A 105 8.31 -23.59 -15.39
C LEU A 105 7.26 -23.35 -16.49
N GLU A 106 7.61 -23.56 -17.77
CA GLU A 106 6.67 -23.55 -18.91
C GLU A 106 6.28 -24.99 -19.32
N GLY A 107 7.24 -25.93 -19.28
CA GLY A 107 7.03 -27.30 -19.75
C GLY A 107 6.06 -28.15 -18.93
N SER A 108 5.73 -27.74 -17.69
CA SER A 108 4.72 -28.39 -16.85
C SER A 108 3.96 -27.35 -16.02
N LYS A 109 2.67 -27.18 -16.31
CA LYS A 109 1.82 -26.25 -15.55
C LYS A 109 1.63 -26.68 -14.10
N ALA A 110 1.52 -27.99 -13.84
CA ALA A 110 1.45 -28.53 -12.49
C ALA A 110 2.71 -28.16 -11.68
N PHE A 111 3.90 -28.37 -12.25
CA PHE A 111 5.16 -27.94 -11.61
C PHE A 111 5.21 -26.44 -11.35
N SER A 112 4.79 -25.64 -12.34
CA SER A 112 4.76 -24.18 -12.23
C SER A 112 3.91 -23.72 -11.05
N LYS A 113 2.72 -24.29 -10.89
CA LYS A 113 1.80 -23.97 -9.80
C LYS A 113 2.30 -24.46 -8.44
N ASP A 114 2.85 -25.66 -8.37
CA ASP A 114 3.47 -26.20 -7.14
C ASP A 114 4.67 -25.38 -6.71
N PHE A 115 5.47 -24.91 -7.67
CA PHE A 115 6.56 -23.98 -7.43
C PHE A 115 6.05 -22.66 -6.86
N MET A 116 5.01 -22.07 -7.45
CA MET A 116 4.39 -20.84 -6.94
C MET A 116 3.89 -21.01 -5.50
N LYS A 117 3.16 -22.11 -5.22
CA LYS A 117 2.67 -22.46 -3.87
C LYS A 117 3.82 -22.63 -2.87
N LYS A 118 4.88 -23.35 -3.24
CA LYS A 118 6.04 -23.61 -2.39
C LYS A 118 6.80 -22.33 -2.00
N TYR A 119 6.86 -21.36 -2.90
CA TYR A 119 7.61 -20.11 -2.71
C TYR A 119 6.73 -18.89 -2.41
N ASN A 120 5.45 -19.10 -2.08
CA ASN A 120 4.47 -18.06 -1.77
C ASN A 120 4.35 -16.98 -2.86
N ILE A 121 4.35 -17.40 -4.12
CA ILE A 121 4.15 -16.52 -5.28
C ILE A 121 2.63 -16.40 -5.51
N PRO A 122 2.07 -15.19 -5.57
CA PRO A 122 0.64 -14.99 -5.79
C PRO A 122 0.15 -15.63 -7.09
N THR A 123 -0.83 -16.53 -7.03
CA THR A 123 -1.45 -17.17 -8.21
C THR A 123 -2.91 -17.54 -7.91
N ALA A 124 -3.66 -17.98 -8.93
CA ALA A 124 -5.00 -18.54 -8.76
C ALA A 124 -4.96 -19.76 -7.83
N ALA A 125 -5.96 -19.90 -6.94
CA ALA A 125 -6.13 -21.14 -6.18
C ALA A 125 -6.26 -22.31 -7.15
N TYR A 126 -5.57 -23.43 -6.92
CA TYR A 126 -5.54 -24.54 -7.86
C TYR A 126 -5.33 -25.87 -7.14
N GLU A 127 -5.72 -26.96 -7.81
CA GLU A 127 -5.30 -28.31 -7.48
C GLU A 127 -4.96 -29.09 -8.76
N ASN A 128 -4.04 -30.06 -8.64
CA ASN A 128 -3.55 -30.90 -9.74
C ASN A 128 -4.19 -32.29 -9.65
N PHE A 129 -4.59 -32.88 -10.78
CA PHE A 129 -5.25 -34.18 -10.83
C PHE A 129 -4.70 -35.08 -11.94
N THR A 130 -4.49 -36.35 -11.59
CA THR A 130 -4.21 -37.44 -12.55
C THR A 130 -5.36 -38.45 -12.63
N ASP A 131 -6.34 -38.37 -11.72
CA ASP A 131 -7.55 -39.20 -11.71
C ASP A 131 -8.79 -38.37 -12.08
N TYR A 132 -9.58 -38.88 -13.03
CA TYR A 132 -10.77 -38.18 -13.54
C TYR A 132 -11.85 -38.00 -12.47
N GLU A 133 -12.10 -39.00 -11.63
CA GLU A 133 -13.18 -38.92 -10.63
C GLU A 133 -12.81 -37.98 -9.46
N GLU A 134 -11.53 -37.90 -9.10
CA GLU A 134 -11.06 -36.90 -8.13
C GLU A 134 -11.17 -35.48 -8.67
N ALA A 135 -10.75 -35.25 -9.92
CA ALA A 135 -10.91 -33.95 -10.59
C ALA A 135 -12.38 -33.53 -10.68
N ARG A 136 -13.27 -34.47 -11.03
CA ARG A 136 -14.72 -34.26 -11.11
C ARG A 136 -15.31 -33.85 -9.76
N LYS A 137 -14.95 -34.56 -8.68
CA LYS A 137 -15.39 -34.23 -7.32
C LYS A 137 -14.89 -32.87 -6.86
N TYR A 138 -13.67 -32.49 -7.26
CA TYR A 138 -13.14 -31.16 -6.94
C TYR A 138 -13.97 -30.05 -7.60
N ILE A 139 -14.31 -30.17 -8.89
CA ILE A 139 -15.23 -29.26 -9.59
C ILE A 139 -16.57 -29.16 -8.86
N ASP A 140 -17.10 -30.28 -8.38
CA ASP A 140 -18.36 -30.29 -7.62
C ASP A 140 -18.23 -29.57 -6.27
N SER A 141 -17.08 -29.67 -5.61
CA SER A 141 -16.83 -29.11 -4.27
C SER A 141 -16.60 -27.59 -4.24
N VAL A 142 -16.14 -27.01 -5.35
CA VAL A 142 -15.83 -25.58 -5.40
C VAL A 142 -17.07 -24.73 -5.71
N ASN A 143 -17.14 -23.54 -5.11
CA ASN A 143 -18.24 -22.59 -5.24
C ASN A 143 -17.92 -21.38 -6.15
N HIS A 144 -16.85 -21.45 -6.92
CA HIS A 144 -16.40 -20.39 -7.84
C HIS A 144 -16.19 -20.96 -9.26
N ASN A 145 -16.10 -20.07 -10.24
CA ASN A 145 -15.81 -20.46 -11.63
C ASN A 145 -14.38 -20.99 -11.74
N VAL A 146 -14.18 -22.01 -12.58
CA VAL A 146 -12.88 -22.67 -12.74
C VAL A 146 -12.33 -22.51 -14.15
N VAL A 147 -11.02 -22.65 -14.29
CA VAL A 147 -10.32 -22.83 -15.55
C VAL A 147 -9.63 -24.19 -15.52
N ILE A 148 -9.80 -24.97 -16.58
CA ILE A 148 -9.20 -26.31 -16.71
C ILE A 148 -8.05 -26.24 -17.70
N LYS A 149 -6.85 -26.62 -17.26
CA LYS A 149 -5.63 -26.57 -18.06
C LYS A 149 -4.98 -27.96 -18.14
N ALA A 150 -4.67 -28.42 -19.36
CA ALA A 150 -3.79 -29.58 -19.54
C ALA A 150 -2.35 -29.21 -19.11
N SER A 151 -1.66 -30.10 -18.38
CA SER A 151 -0.34 -29.84 -17.77
C SER A 151 0.79 -29.74 -18.80
N GLY A 152 0.70 -30.50 -19.91
CA GLY A 152 1.72 -30.52 -20.97
C GLY A 152 1.60 -29.42 -22.04
N LEU A 153 2.57 -29.39 -22.96
CA LEU A 153 2.62 -28.44 -24.08
C LEU A 153 1.47 -28.68 -25.07
N ALA A 154 0.40 -27.89 -24.97
CA ALA A 154 -0.80 -27.98 -25.82
C ALA A 154 -0.93 -26.80 -26.81
N ALA A 155 0.19 -26.14 -27.17
CA ALA A 155 0.24 -25.00 -28.11
C ALA A 155 -0.81 -23.90 -27.86
N GLY A 156 -1.08 -23.58 -26.58
CA GLY A 156 -2.07 -22.59 -26.16
C GLY A 156 -3.54 -23.00 -26.31
N LYS A 157 -3.84 -24.22 -26.79
CA LYS A 157 -5.21 -24.74 -26.99
C LYS A 157 -5.73 -25.56 -25.81
N GLY A 158 -4.86 -26.03 -24.92
CA GLY A 158 -5.22 -26.84 -23.75
C GLY A 158 -5.68 -26.03 -22.53
N VAL A 159 -6.45 -24.95 -22.74
CA VAL A 159 -7.05 -24.12 -21.67
C VAL A 159 -8.53 -23.95 -21.98
N ILE A 160 -9.39 -24.43 -21.07
CA ILE A 160 -10.84 -24.34 -21.17
C ILE A 160 -11.35 -23.44 -20.04
N ILE A 161 -12.20 -22.47 -20.37
CA ILE A 161 -12.81 -21.54 -19.40
C ILE A 161 -14.31 -21.82 -19.39
N PRO A 162 -14.76 -22.85 -18.65
CA PRO A 162 -16.17 -23.18 -18.55
C PRO A 162 -16.98 -22.08 -17.85
N THR A 163 -18.19 -21.83 -18.32
CA THR A 163 -19.15 -20.88 -17.76
C THR A 163 -20.20 -21.55 -16.87
N SER A 164 -20.19 -22.88 -16.79
CA SER A 164 -21.07 -23.71 -15.95
C SER A 164 -20.36 -24.98 -15.47
N LYS A 165 -20.88 -25.62 -14.42
CA LYS A 165 -20.31 -26.90 -13.94
C LYS A 165 -20.46 -28.01 -14.97
N GLU A 166 -21.56 -28.02 -15.74
CA GLU A 166 -21.77 -28.96 -16.83
C GLU A 166 -20.71 -28.82 -17.92
N GLU A 167 -20.38 -27.58 -18.31
CA GLU A 167 -19.30 -27.30 -19.26
C GLU A 167 -17.93 -27.67 -18.70
N ALA A 168 -17.70 -27.46 -17.39
CA ALA A 168 -16.48 -27.88 -16.72
C ALA A 168 -16.31 -29.41 -16.73
N HIS A 169 -17.38 -30.16 -16.45
CA HIS A 169 -17.39 -31.62 -16.51
C HIS A 169 -17.15 -32.16 -17.92
N GLN A 170 -17.73 -31.50 -18.94
CA GLN A 170 -17.49 -31.86 -20.34
C GLN A 170 -16.03 -31.58 -20.75
N GLY A 171 -15.52 -30.38 -20.46
CA GLY A 171 -14.12 -30.04 -20.76
C GLY A 171 -13.11 -30.94 -20.05
N LEU A 172 -13.40 -31.36 -18.80
CA LEU A 172 -12.58 -32.32 -18.07
C LEU A 172 -12.56 -33.70 -18.76
N LYS A 173 -13.72 -34.16 -19.25
CA LYS A 173 -13.86 -35.42 -19.97
C LYS A 173 -13.10 -35.37 -21.31
N ASP A 174 -13.23 -34.28 -22.05
CA ASP A 174 -12.57 -34.10 -23.35
C ASP A 174 -11.03 -34.20 -23.20
N ILE A 175 -10.49 -33.63 -22.12
CA ILE A 175 -9.06 -33.67 -21.82
C ILE A 175 -8.60 -35.05 -21.33
N MET A 176 -9.22 -35.61 -20.28
CA MET A 176 -8.68 -36.77 -19.57
C MET A 176 -9.16 -38.12 -20.11
N LEU A 177 -10.39 -38.20 -20.63
CA LEU A 177 -10.99 -39.45 -21.12
C LEU A 177 -10.91 -39.57 -22.64
N ASP A 178 -11.30 -38.51 -23.35
CA ASP A 178 -11.33 -38.51 -24.82
C ASP A 178 -9.94 -38.17 -25.42
N ARG A 179 -8.97 -37.81 -24.56
CA ARG A 179 -7.54 -37.60 -24.87
C ARG A 179 -7.32 -36.65 -26.05
N GLU A 180 -8.10 -35.57 -26.11
CA GLU A 180 -8.03 -34.60 -27.22
C GLU A 180 -6.62 -33.99 -27.40
N PHE A 181 -5.86 -33.89 -26.30
CA PHE A 181 -4.49 -33.37 -26.28
C PHE A 181 -3.40 -34.45 -26.12
N GLY A 182 -3.72 -35.72 -26.33
CA GLY A 182 -2.79 -36.84 -26.17
C GLY A 182 -2.23 -36.95 -24.75
N ALA A 183 -0.92 -37.22 -24.61
CA ALA A 183 -0.25 -37.37 -23.31
C ALA A 183 -0.25 -36.09 -22.45
N ALA A 184 -0.51 -34.91 -23.04
CA ALA A 184 -0.62 -33.66 -22.28
C ALA A 184 -1.88 -33.60 -21.40
N GLY A 185 -2.85 -34.50 -21.63
CA GLY A 185 -4.09 -34.64 -20.85
C GLY A 185 -4.04 -35.70 -19.74
N ASP A 186 -2.90 -36.39 -19.54
CA ASP A 186 -2.75 -37.37 -18.45
C ASP A 186 -2.74 -36.69 -17.05
N GLU A 187 -2.48 -35.38 -17.00
CA GLU A 187 -2.54 -34.56 -15.80
C GLU A 187 -3.21 -33.21 -16.13
N VAL A 188 -4.14 -32.78 -15.27
CA VAL A 188 -4.85 -31.50 -15.40
C VAL A 188 -4.69 -30.62 -14.17
N VAL A 189 -4.65 -29.32 -14.40
CA VAL A 189 -4.69 -28.29 -13.37
C VAL A 189 -6.06 -27.64 -13.42
N ILE A 190 -6.78 -27.65 -12.30
CA ILE A 190 -8.06 -26.94 -12.16
C ILE A 190 -7.82 -25.76 -11.24
N GLU A 191 -8.00 -24.55 -11.77
CA GLU A 191 -7.71 -23.31 -11.05
C GLU A 191 -8.93 -22.38 -10.96
N GLU A 192 -8.90 -21.47 -10.00
CA GLU A 192 -9.83 -20.35 -9.85
C GLU A 192 -9.79 -19.46 -11.09
N PHE A 193 -10.97 -19.11 -11.62
CA PHE A 193 -11.10 -18.09 -12.64
C PHE A 193 -10.79 -16.71 -12.05
N LEU A 194 -9.75 -16.06 -12.56
CA LEU A 194 -9.34 -14.72 -12.13
C LEU A 194 -9.94 -13.64 -13.03
N GLU A 195 -10.47 -12.60 -12.40
CA GLU A 195 -10.97 -11.40 -13.07
C GLU A 195 -10.03 -10.22 -12.84
N GLY A 196 -9.74 -9.48 -13.92
CA GLY A 196 -8.82 -8.34 -13.89
C GLY A 196 -8.30 -7.97 -15.27
N ASP A 197 -7.30 -7.09 -15.30
CA ASP A 197 -6.57 -6.74 -16.51
C ASP A 197 -5.37 -7.68 -16.73
N GLU A 198 -5.28 -8.25 -17.93
CA GLU A 198 -4.13 -9.07 -18.32
C GLU A 198 -2.91 -8.20 -18.62
N LEU A 199 -1.76 -8.61 -18.08
CA LEU A 199 -0.48 -7.93 -18.18
C LEU A 199 0.61 -8.97 -18.43
N SER A 200 1.59 -8.66 -19.27
CA SER A 200 2.79 -9.47 -19.48
C SER A 200 4.05 -8.67 -19.17
N ILE A 201 5.02 -9.29 -18.51
CA ILE A 201 6.37 -8.75 -18.29
C ILE A 201 7.39 -9.73 -18.83
N LEU A 202 8.32 -9.23 -19.64
CA LEU A 202 9.51 -9.96 -20.07
C LEU A 202 10.69 -9.46 -19.27
N THR A 203 11.39 -10.38 -18.60
CA THR A 203 12.50 -10.06 -17.71
C THR A 203 13.75 -10.80 -18.18
N PHE A 204 14.86 -10.08 -18.38
CA PHE A 204 16.17 -10.67 -18.58
C PHE A 204 16.69 -11.20 -17.25
N CYS A 205 17.21 -12.42 -17.25
CA CYS A 205 17.67 -13.11 -16.05
C CYS A 205 19.02 -13.80 -16.29
N ASP A 206 19.95 -13.64 -15.36
CA ASP A 206 21.28 -14.31 -15.37
C ASP A 206 21.40 -15.41 -14.31
N GLY A 207 20.31 -15.67 -13.58
CA GLY A 207 20.22 -16.57 -12.44
C GLY A 207 20.25 -15.88 -11.08
N TYR A 208 20.78 -14.66 -10.98
CA TYR A 208 20.95 -13.89 -9.74
C TYR A 208 20.32 -12.49 -9.81
N ASN A 209 20.59 -11.77 -10.91
CA ASN A 209 20.11 -10.45 -11.25
C ASN A 209 18.99 -10.54 -12.28
N MET A 210 18.21 -9.47 -12.37
CA MET A 210 17.12 -9.37 -13.32
C MET A 210 16.92 -7.94 -13.83
N TYR A 211 16.40 -7.81 -15.05
CA TYR A 211 15.97 -6.53 -15.61
C TYR A 211 14.66 -6.70 -16.39
N SER A 212 13.60 -6.04 -15.94
CA SER A 212 12.27 -6.11 -16.56
C SER A 212 12.13 -5.09 -17.71
N LEU A 213 11.64 -5.56 -18.86
CA LEU A 213 11.19 -4.69 -19.95
C LEU A 213 9.84 -4.05 -19.59
N PRO A 214 9.42 -2.96 -20.28
CA PRO A 214 8.11 -2.36 -20.06
C PRO A 214 6.98 -3.38 -20.13
N ALA A 215 5.98 -3.24 -19.26
CA ALA A 215 4.81 -4.10 -19.29
C ALA A 215 4.05 -3.96 -20.61
N ALA A 216 3.62 -5.09 -21.15
CA ALA A 216 2.91 -5.19 -22.42
C ALA A 216 1.56 -5.89 -22.23
N GLN A 217 0.59 -5.58 -23.08
CA GLN A 217 -0.67 -6.32 -23.16
C GLN A 217 -0.80 -6.94 -24.55
N ASP A 218 -1.06 -8.24 -24.59
CA ASP A 218 -1.31 -8.99 -25.81
C ASP A 218 -2.82 -9.15 -26.06
N HIS A 219 -3.17 -9.49 -27.31
CA HIS A 219 -4.55 -9.73 -27.72
C HIS A 219 -4.68 -11.17 -28.25
N LYS A 220 -5.05 -12.12 -27.37
CA LYS A 220 -5.10 -13.56 -27.70
C LYS A 220 -6.24 -13.97 -28.63
N ARG A 221 -7.39 -13.30 -28.60
CA ARG A 221 -8.61 -13.69 -29.34
C ARG A 221 -8.52 -13.32 -30.82
N ILE A 222 -9.03 -14.18 -31.72
CA ILE A 222 -8.91 -14.01 -33.17
C ILE A 222 -9.69 -12.81 -33.72
N PHE A 223 -10.90 -12.52 -33.23
CA PHE A 223 -11.76 -11.46 -33.76
C PHE A 223 -11.75 -10.19 -32.90
N ASP A 224 -12.16 -9.07 -33.50
CA ASP A 224 -12.36 -7.79 -32.83
C ASP A 224 -13.33 -7.94 -31.64
N GLY A 225 -13.19 -7.09 -30.62
CA GLY A 225 -13.98 -7.15 -29.38
C GLY A 225 -13.65 -8.35 -28.49
N ASP A 226 -12.44 -8.89 -28.65
CA ASP A 226 -11.95 -10.09 -27.97
C ASP A 226 -12.84 -11.33 -28.14
N GLN A 227 -13.34 -11.52 -29.38
CA GLN A 227 -14.26 -12.62 -29.73
C GLN A 227 -13.54 -13.79 -30.43
N GLY A 228 -14.21 -14.95 -30.47
CA GLY A 228 -13.73 -16.15 -31.15
C GLY A 228 -12.68 -16.95 -30.37
N PRO A 229 -12.08 -18.01 -30.95
CA PRO A 229 -11.09 -18.84 -30.26
C PRO A 229 -9.81 -18.09 -29.87
N ASN A 230 -9.12 -18.60 -28.84
CA ASN A 230 -7.77 -18.16 -28.49
C ASN A 230 -6.78 -18.51 -29.62
N THR A 231 -5.78 -17.66 -29.77
CA THR A 231 -4.69 -17.77 -30.73
C THR A 231 -3.35 -17.66 -29.99
N GLY A 232 -2.23 -17.69 -30.72
CA GLY A 232 -0.93 -17.36 -30.15
C GLY A 232 -0.73 -15.86 -29.87
N GLY A 233 -1.70 -15.00 -30.19
CA GLY A 233 -1.62 -13.54 -30.09
C GLY A 233 -1.79 -12.87 -31.46
N MET A 234 -2.77 -11.97 -31.57
CA MET A 234 -3.14 -11.21 -32.77
C MET A 234 -2.57 -9.78 -32.79
N GLY A 235 -1.95 -9.36 -31.70
CA GLY A 235 -1.29 -8.07 -31.57
C GLY A 235 -0.87 -7.81 -30.13
N CYS A 236 -0.07 -6.76 -29.93
CA CYS A 236 0.46 -6.40 -28.63
C CYS A 236 0.82 -4.91 -28.62
N TYR A 237 0.74 -4.24 -27.47
CA TYR A 237 1.22 -2.87 -27.29
C TYR A 237 1.93 -2.69 -25.94
N ALA A 238 2.84 -1.72 -25.89
CA ALA A 238 3.61 -1.36 -24.70
C ALA A 238 4.13 0.09 -24.79
N PRO A 239 4.41 0.77 -23.65
CA PRO A 239 3.99 0.41 -22.29
C PRO A 239 2.46 0.47 -22.14
N ILE A 240 1.92 -0.26 -21.15
CA ILE A 240 0.48 -0.23 -20.86
C ILE A 240 0.14 0.83 -19.78
N PRO A 241 -0.96 1.61 -19.93
CA PRO A 241 -1.30 2.68 -18.98
C PRO A 241 -1.53 2.22 -17.53
N ILE A 242 -2.04 1.00 -17.33
CA ILE A 242 -2.33 0.46 -15.99
C ILE A 242 -1.06 0.07 -15.19
N ALA A 243 0.08 -0.10 -15.87
CA ALA A 243 1.33 -0.51 -15.26
C ALA A 243 2.04 0.67 -14.60
N THR A 244 1.50 1.16 -13.49
CA THR A 244 2.15 2.19 -12.66
C THR A 244 3.48 1.67 -12.09
N GLN A 245 4.40 2.58 -11.79
CA GLN A 245 5.69 2.24 -11.17
C GLN A 245 5.53 1.40 -9.89
N LYS A 246 4.54 1.75 -9.05
CA LYS A 246 4.22 1.00 -7.83
C LYS A 246 3.79 -0.44 -8.13
N LEU A 247 2.98 -0.64 -9.16
CA LEU A 247 2.53 -1.98 -9.56
C LEU A 247 3.70 -2.82 -10.10
N ILE A 248 4.61 -2.21 -10.87
CA ILE A 248 5.83 -2.89 -11.34
C ILE A 248 6.71 -3.32 -10.17
N GLU A 249 6.96 -2.43 -9.21
CA GLU A 249 7.74 -2.73 -8.00
C GLU A 249 7.08 -3.84 -7.15
N GLU A 250 5.76 -3.85 -7.07
CA GLU A 250 5.02 -4.92 -6.41
C GLU A 250 5.18 -6.26 -7.13
N ILE A 251 5.06 -6.30 -8.46
CA ILE A 251 5.26 -7.50 -9.26
C ILE A 251 6.70 -8.01 -9.10
N GLU A 252 7.69 -7.13 -9.12
CA GLU A 252 9.09 -7.51 -8.91
C GLU A 252 9.28 -8.17 -7.55
N ARG A 253 8.83 -7.51 -6.47
CA ARG A 253 9.00 -7.99 -5.09
C ARG A 253 8.21 -9.26 -4.77
N THR A 254 7.00 -9.41 -5.31
CA THR A 254 6.08 -10.49 -4.92
C THR A 254 6.08 -11.67 -5.91
N VAL A 255 6.47 -11.44 -7.17
CA VAL A 255 6.47 -12.46 -8.21
C VAL A 255 7.88 -12.76 -8.70
N LEU A 256 8.57 -11.78 -9.30
CA LEU A 256 9.83 -12.05 -10.03
C LEU A 256 10.99 -12.41 -9.09
N GLU A 257 11.23 -11.63 -8.02
CA GLU A 257 12.30 -11.91 -7.05
C GLU A 257 12.09 -13.26 -6.33
N PRO A 258 10.89 -13.60 -5.82
CA PRO A 258 10.64 -14.91 -5.24
C PRO A 258 10.81 -16.05 -6.25
N THR A 259 10.45 -15.83 -7.53
CA THR A 259 10.67 -16.81 -8.60
C THR A 259 12.16 -17.12 -8.76
N LEU A 260 12.99 -16.11 -9.00
CA LEU A 260 14.42 -16.31 -9.20
C LEU A 260 15.12 -16.86 -7.95
N ARG A 261 14.71 -16.39 -6.76
CA ARG A 261 15.21 -16.94 -5.49
C ARG A 261 14.79 -18.40 -5.30
N GLY A 262 13.57 -18.76 -5.65
CA GLY A 262 13.08 -20.14 -5.59
C GLY A 262 13.87 -21.06 -6.52
N MET A 263 14.07 -20.64 -7.77
CA MET A 263 14.85 -21.40 -8.76
C MET A 263 16.30 -21.62 -8.32
N ARG A 264 16.92 -20.61 -7.67
CA ARG A 264 18.24 -20.77 -7.03
C ARG A 264 18.21 -21.78 -5.88
N LYS A 265 17.20 -21.74 -5.02
CA LYS A 265 17.05 -22.70 -3.91
C LYS A 265 16.89 -24.14 -4.39
N GLU A 266 16.23 -24.34 -5.54
CA GLU A 266 16.12 -25.66 -6.21
C GLU A 266 17.40 -26.07 -6.95
N ARG A 267 18.47 -25.26 -6.91
CA ARG A 267 19.74 -25.47 -7.63
C ARG A 267 19.58 -25.50 -9.15
N THR A 268 18.57 -24.79 -9.66
CA THR A 268 18.25 -24.67 -11.08
C THR A 268 18.07 -23.19 -11.43
N PRO A 269 19.11 -22.35 -11.30
CA PRO A 269 19.00 -20.92 -11.57
C PRO A 269 18.45 -20.67 -12.98
N PHE A 270 17.55 -19.68 -13.10
CA PHE A 270 16.91 -19.34 -14.35
C PHE A 270 17.77 -18.34 -15.13
N VAL A 271 18.25 -18.74 -16.31
CA VAL A 271 19.01 -17.90 -17.24
C VAL A 271 18.20 -17.73 -18.51
N GLY A 272 18.15 -16.53 -19.09
CA GLY A 272 17.40 -16.24 -20.30
C GLY A 272 16.29 -15.21 -20.08
N THR A 273 15.25 -15.23 -20.91
CA THR A 273 14.10 -14.32 -20.77
C THR A 273 12.97 -15.04 -20.06
N LEU A 274 12.62 -14.58 -18.85
CA LEU A 274 11.43 -15.02 -18.15
C LEU A 274 10.26 -14.15 -18.58
N PHE A 275 9.28 -14.73 -19.26
CA PHE A 275 8.00 -14.11 -19.53
C PHE A 275 7.03 -14.50 -18.40
N THR A 276 6.41 -13.51 -17.80
CA THR A 276 5.43 -13.70 -16.73
C THR A 276 4.08 -13.13 -17.19
N GLY A 277 3.11 -14.01 -17.37
CA GLY A 277 1.71 -13.63 -17.59
C GLY A 277 1.03 -13.38 -16.26
N LEU A 278 0.39 -12.22 -16.12
CA LEU A 278 -0.20 -11.73 -14.88
C LEU A 278 -1.65 -11.31 -15.10
N MET A 279 -2.45 -11.50 -14.07
CA MET A 279 -3.77 -10.90 -13.93
C MET A 279 -3.71 -9.87 -12.81
N ILE A 280 -4.04 -8.62 -13.14
CA ILE A 280 -4.13 -7.54 -12.15
C ILE A 280 -5.53 -7.56 -11.56
N THR A 281 -5.69 -8.25 -10.44
CA THR A 281 -6.98 -8.40 -9.75
C THR A 281 -7.20 -7.28 -8.75
N LYS A 282 -8.42 -7.17 -8.20
CA LYS A 282 -8.71 -6.28 -7.07
C LYS A 282 -7.86 -6.52 -5.82
N ASN A 283 -7.24 -7.69 -5.69
CA ASN A 283 -6.38 -8.10 -4.57
C ASN A 283 -4.88 -8.07 -4.96
N GLY A 284 -4.50 -7.36 -6.02
CA GLY A 284 -3.13 -7.27 -6.50
C GLY A 284 -2.79 -8.24 -7.66
N PRO A 285 -1.51 -8.26 -8.09
CA PRO A 285 -1.04 -9.06 -9.22
C PRO A 285 -1.01 -10.55 -8.87
N LYS A 286 -1.63 -11.38 -9.71
CA LYS A 286 -1.56 -12.84 -9.62
C LYS A 286 -0.92 -13.42 -10.88
N THR A 287 0.06 -14.30 -10.73
CA THR A 287 0.71 -15.02 -11.85
C THR A 287 -0.25 -16.01 -12.48
N LEU A 288 -0.51 -15.86 -13.77
CA LEU A 288 -1.30 -16.80 -14.59
C LEU A 288 -0.46 -17.98 -15.06
N GLU A 289 0.71 -17.66 -15.61
CA GLU A 289 1.65 -18.63 -16.21
C GLU A 289 3.05 -18.02 -16.37
N TYR A 290 4.05 -18.89 -16.42
CA TYR A 290 5.39 -18.56 -16.89
C TYR A 290 5.59 -19.08 -18.31
N ASN A 291 6.25 -18.29 -19.14
CA ASN A 291 6.91 -18.75 -20.34
C ASN A 291 8.42 -18.51 -20.16
N VAL A 292 9.26 -19.43 -20.58
CA VAL A 292 10.69 -19.42 -20.29
C VAL A 292 11.54 -18.89 -21.46
N ARG A 293 10.89 -18.13 -22.32
CA ARG A 293 11.42 -17.52 -23.53
C ARG A 293 10.70 -16.21 -23.80
N PHE A 294 11.19 -15.49 -24.80
CA PHE A 294 10.55 -14.29 -25.34
C PHE A 294 9.12 -14.55 -25.85
N GLY A 295 8.19 -13.61 -25.62
CA GLY A 295 6.82 -13.65 -26.13
C GLY A 295 6.72 -13.50 -27.67
N ASP A 296 5.60 -13.87 -28.27
CA ASP A 296 5.31 -13.60 -29.69
C ASP A 296 3.80 -13.34 -29.80
N PRO A 297 3.32 -12.08 -30.01
CA PRO A 297 4.05 -10.97 -30.63
C PRO A 297 4.70 -9.93 -29.69
N GLU A 298 4.85 -10.20 -28.40
CA GLU A 298 5.38 -9.23 -27.43
C GLU A 298 6.82 -8.80 -27.74
N THR A 299 7.63 -9.71 -28.29
CA THR A 299 9.02 -9.40 -28.69
C THR A 299 9.06 -8.36 -29.79
N GLN A 300 8.19 -8.49 -30.79
CA GLN A 300 8.02 -7.54 -31.88
C GLN A 300 7.70 -6.15 -31.33
N THR A 301 6.90 -6.07 -30.27
CA THR A 301 6.52 -4.81 -29.63
C THR A 301 7.63 -4.23 -28.75
N LEU A 302 8.28 -5.04 -27.91
CA LEU A 302 9.18 -4.56 -26.86
C LEU A 302 10.61 -4.27 -27.32
N LEU A 303 11.20 -5.11 -28.19
CA LEU A 303 12.60 -4.90 -28.60
C LEU A 303 12.84 -3.60 -29.39
N PRO A 304 11.89 -3.08 -30.18
CA PRO A 304 12.02 -1.75 -30.80
C PRO A 304 12.04 -0.58 -29.81
N LEU A 305 11.67 -0.77 -28.53
CA LEU A 305 11.77 0.25 -27.49
C LEU A 305 13.15 0.28 -26.81
N LEU A 306 14.03 -0.72 -27.07
CA LEU A 306 15.43 -0.64 -26.62
C LEU A 306 16.12 0.50 -27.37
N SER A 307 16.69 1.45 -26.62
CA SER A 307 17.43 2.58 -27.18
C SER A 307 18.57 2.08 -28.10
N ASP A 308 18.97 2.91 -29.07
CA ASP A 308 20.01 2.56 -30.04
C ASP A 308 21.39 2.27 -29.40
N ASP A 309 21.65 2.82 -28.21
CA ASP A 309 22.86 2.60 -27.41
C ASP A 309 22.81 1.32 -26.54
N THR A 310 21.70 0.58 -26.57
CA THR A 310 21.53 -0.69 -25.83
C THR A 310 21.82 -1.90 -26.72
N ASP A 311 22.86 -2.66 -26.39
CA ASP A 311 23.30 -3.84 -27.15
C ASP A 311 22.66 -5.14 -26.61
N LEU A 312 21.66 -5.66 -27.33
CA LEU A 312 20.98 -6.91 -26.97
C LEU A 312 21.92 -8.14 -26.97
N ALA A 313 22.91 -8.20 -27.86
CA ALA A 313 23.83 -9.34 -27.92
C ALA A 313 24.75 -9.37 -26.69
N GLU A 314 25.16 -8.19 -26.21
CA GLU A 314 25.92 -8.05 -24.97
C GLU A 314 25.09 -8.45 -23.75
N ILE A 315 23.84 -7.99 -23.64
CA ILE A 315 22.91 -8.38 -22.56
C ILE A 315 22.77 -9.90 -22.51
N MET A 316 22.50 -10.55 -23.65
CA MET A 316 22.33 -12.00 -23.71
C MET A 316 23.60 -12.73 -23.29
N LEU A 317 24.78 -12.28 -23.73
CA LEU A 317 26.04 -12.88 -23.34
C LEU A 317 26.32 -12.71 -21.84
N LEU A 318 26.11 -11.53 -21.27
CA LEU A 318 26.25 -11.26 -19.83
C LEU A 318 25.31 -12.12 -18.99
N CYS A 319 24.08 -12.36 -19.46
CA CYS A 319 23.17 -13.29 -18.80
C CYS A 319 23.73 -14.72 -18.73
N THR A 320 24.39 -15.20 -19.79
CA THR A 320 25.04 -16.52 -19.77
C THR A 320 26.25 -16.61 -18.83
N GLN A 321 26.77 -15.45 -18.41
CA GLN A 321 27.95 -15.33 -17.55
C GLN A 321 27.61 -15.04 -16.08
N GLY A 322 26.35 -14.71 -15.78
CA GLY A 322 25.94 -14.34 -14.41
C GLY A 322 26.28 -12.90 -14.03
N SER A 323 26.43 -12.00 -15.02
CA SER A 323 26.89 -10.61 -14.85
C SER A 323 25.95 -9.58 -15.49
N LEU A 324 24.62 -9.80 -15.43
CA LEU A 324 23.64 -8.87 -16.03
C LEU A 324 23.68 -7.48 -15.38
N ASP A 325 24.16 -7.36 -14.14
CA ASP A 325 24.37 -6.09 -13.45
C ASP A 325 25.41 -5.18 -14.12
N GLU A 326 26.28 -5.73 -14.98
CA GLU A 326 27.23 -4.96 -15.80
C GLU A 326 26.57 -4.38 -17.07
N ALA A 327 25.38 -4.85 -17.45
CA ALA A 327 24.73 -4.45 -18.68
C ALA A 327 24.17 -3.02 -18.62
N LYS A 328 24.41 -2.23 -19.66
CA LYS A 328 23.82 -0.90 -19.82
C LYS A 328 22.53 -1.03 -20.63
N ILE A 329 21.40 -1.07 -19.92
CA ILE A 329 20.08 -1.24 -20.53
C ILE A 329 19.32 0.08 -20.43
N LYS A 330 18.90 0.60 -21.59
CA LYS A 330 18.11 1.82 -21.69
C LYS A 330 16.90 1.59 -22.60
N ILE A 331 15.76 2.10 -22.15
CA ILE A 331 14.49 2.02 -22.85
C ILE A 331 14.08 3.44 -23.27
N ASP A 332 13.73 3.60 -24.54
CA ASP A 332 13.16 4.85 -25.04
C ASP A 332 11.78 5.09 -24.42
N GLN A 333 11.52 6.33 -23.98
CA GLN A 333 10.23 6.75 -23.42
C GLN A 333 9.20 6.98 -24.54
N LYS A 334 8.89 5.91 -25.29
CA LYS A 334 7.99 5.89 -26.44
C LYS A 334 7.01 4.72 -26.31
N PHE A 335 6.01 4.70 -27.19
CA PHE A 335 5.05 3.62 -27.30
C PHE A 335 5.32 2.79 -28.54
N SER A 336 5.00 1.50 -28.47
CA SER A 336 5.13 0.54 -29.54
C SER A 336 3.87 -0.30 -29.65
N ALA A 337 3.41 -0.54 -30.88
CA ALA A 337 2.25 -1.37 -31.16
C ALA A 337 2.53 -2.32 -32.32
N THR A 338 2.05 -3.55 -32.21
CA THR A 338 2.19 -4.60 -33.21
C THR A 338 0.82 -5.18 -33.57
N VAL A 339 0.54 -5.27 -34.87
CA VAL A 339 -0.64 -5.94 -35.43
C VAL A 339 -0.19 -7.19 -36.18
N VAL A 340 -0.72 -8.36 -35.81
CA VAL A 340 -0.43 -9.62 -36.51
C VAL A 340 -1.42 -9.82 -37.66
N VAL A 341 -0.87 -10.13 -38.82
CA VAL A 341 -1.60 -10.54 -40.01
C VAL A 341 -1.51 -12.07 -40.15
N ALA A 342 -2.67 -12.72 -40.13
CA ALA A 342 -2.83 -14.16 -40.19
C ALA A 342 -3.39 -14.62 -41.54
N ALA A 343 -3.21 -15.91 -41.84
CA ALA A 343 -3.83 -16.57 -42.98
C ALA A 343 -5.32 -16.80 -42.73
N GLY A 344 -6.15 -16.61 -43.76
CA GLY A 344 -7.59 -16.87 -43.68
C GLY A 344 -7.88 -18.30 -43.22
N GLY A 345 -8.65 -18.43 -42.14
CA GLY A 345 -8.99 -19.70 -41.50
C GLY A 345 -8.25 -19.99 -40.17
N TYR A 346 -7.18 -19.25 -39.86
CA TYR A 346 -6.52 -19.32 -38.54
C TYR A 346 -7.48 -18.89 -37.41
N PRO A 347 -7.51 -19.56 -36.22
CA PRO A 347 -6.63 -20.66 -35.74
C PRO A 347 -7.05 -22.09 -36.13
N GLY A 348 -8.05 -22.23 -37.01
CA GLY A 348 -8.48 -23.50 -37.61
C GLY A 348 -7.60 -23.91 -38.80
N SER A 349 -8.18 -24.60 -39.79
CA SER A 349 -7.46 -24.96 -41.02
C SER A 349 -7.25 -23.74 -41.92
N TYR A 350 -6.03 -23.55 -42.40
CA TYR A 350 -5.64 -22.46 -43.28
C TYR A 350 -4.78 -22.96 -44.45
N ALA A 351 -4.79 -22.21 -45.56
CA ALA A 351 -3.95 -22.52 -46.72
C ALA A 351 -2.49 -22.11 -46.47
N LYS A 352 -1.55 -22.92 -46.96
CA LYS A 352 -0.11 -22.61 -47.05
C LYS A 352 0.28 -22.45 -48.51
N GLY A 353 1.37 -21.72 -48.76
CA GLY A 353 1.91 -21.50 -50.11
C GLY A 353 1.23 -20.36 -50.87
N THR A 354 0.44 -19.52 -50.19
CA THR A 354 -0.21 -18.36 -50.83
C THR A 354 0.86 -17.32 -51.16
N PRO A 355 1.00 -16.90 -52.44
CA PRO A 355 1.90 -15.81 -52.81
C PRO A 355 1.57 -14.53 -52.06
N MET A 356 2.60 -13.81 -51.63
CA MET A 356 2.43 -12.54 -50.91
C MET A 356 3.41 -11.47 -51.37
N GLU A 357 2.96 -10.22 -51.30
CA GLU A 357 3.74 -9.02 -51.59
C GLU A 357 3.88 -8.20 -50.30
N VAL A 358 5.11 -7.72 -50.05
CA VAL A 358 5.45 -6.88 -48.90
C VAL A 358 6.29 -5.73 -49.39
N SER A 359 5.83 -4.50 -49.15
CA SER A 359 6.56 -3.27 -49.48
C SER A 359 7.43 -2.80 -48.31
N THR A 360 8.41 -1.95 -48.59
CA THR A 360 9.30 -1.39 -47.55
C THR A 360 8.54 -0.49 -46.58
N PRO A 361 8.65 -0.70 -45.26
CA PRO A 361 8.01 0.17 -44.28
C PRO A 361 8.72 1.54 -44.17
N PRO A 362 8.00 2.61 -43.76
CA PRO A 362 8.60 3.90 -43.46
C PRO A 362 9.49 3.86 -42.21
N ALA A 363 10.30 4.90 -42.01
CA ALA A 363 11.11 5.04 -40.80
C ALA A 363 10.22 5.03 -39.54
N GLY A 364 10.65 4.31 -38.49
CA GLY A 364 9.87 4.13 -37.26
C GLY A 364 8.86 2.97 -37.30
N SER A 365 8.77 2.24 -38.42
CA SER A 365 7.94 1.04 -38.55
C SER A 365 8.75 -0.16 -39.06
N ASN A 366 8.33 -1.37 -38.67
CA ASN A 366 8.97 -2.62 -39.05
C ASN A 366 7.93 -3.66 -39.50
N ILE A 367 8.37 -4.59 -40.35
CA ILE A 367 7.57 -5.74 -40.76
C ILE A 367 8.33 -7.02 -40.40
N PHE A 368 7.82 -7.74 -39.40
CA PHE A 368 8.43 -8.97 -38.90
C PHE A 368 7.70 -10.21 -39.43
N HIS A 369 8.36 -10.92 -40.33
CA HIS A 369 7.90 -12.19 -40.87
C HIS A 369 7.85 -13.28 -39.81
N ALA A 370 6.75 -14.04 -39.76
CA ALA A 370 6.58 -15.24 -38.96
C ALA A 370 6.45 -16.45 -39.89
N GLY A 371 5.22 -16.91 -40.15
CA GLY A 371 4.93 -17.98 -41.11
C GLY A 371 5.07 -17.56 -42.57
N THR A 372 6.28 -17.20 -43.01
CA THR A 372 6.61 -16.98 -44.44
C THR A 372 7.80 -17.81 -44.89
N VAL A 373 7.88 -18.10 -46.19
CA VAL A 373 9.03 -18.79 -46.81
C VAL A 373 9.26 -18.23 -48.21
N VAL A 374 10.52 -18.19 -48.66
CA VAL A 374 10.83 -17.93 -50.06
C VAL A 374 10.97 -19.26 -50.77
N LYS A 375 10.08 -19.53 -51.73
CA LYS A 375 10.10 -20.72 -52.57
C LYS A 375 10.02 -20.32 -54.04
N ASP A 376 10.88 -20.90 -54.87
CA ASP A 376 10.96 -20.59 -56.31
C ASP A 376 11.12 -19.09 -56.61
N GLY A 377 11.83 -18.36 -55.74
CA GLY A 377 12.06 -16.91 -55.84
C GLY A 377 10.87 -16.03 -55.42
N GLN A 378 9.78 -16.62 -54.92
CA GLN A 378 8.57 -15.91 -54.49
C GLN A 378 8.34 -16.06 -52.99
N LEU A 379 7.96 -14.97 -52.32
CA LEU A 379 7.54 -15.00 -50.92
C LEU A 379 6.14 -15.60 -50.81
N GLN A 380 5.98 -16.59 -49.93
CA GLN A 380 4.73 -17.34 -49.75
C GLN A 380 4.42 -17.55 -48.26
N THR A 381 3.14 -17.72 -47.92
CA THR A 381 2.70 -18.08 -46.56
C THR A 381 3.12 -19.51 -46.19
N SER A 382 3.52 -19.75 -44.95
CA SER A 382 3.94 -21.08 -44.44
C SER A 382 3.37 -21.43 -43.05
N GLY A 383 2.77 -20.46 -42.35
CA GLY A 383 2.18 -20.62 -41.00
C GLY A 383 0.86 -19.88 -40.84
N GLY A 384 0.19 -20.11 -39.70
CA GLY A 384 -1.12 -19.49 -39.41
C GLY A 384 -1.01 -17.99 -39.13
N ARG A 385 -0.12 -17.60 -38.21
CA ARG A 385 0.37 -16.22 -38.09
C ARG A 385 1.45 -16.01 -39.15
N VAL A 386 1.20 -15.12 -40.09
CA VAL A 386 2.04 -14.99 -41.29
C VAL A 386 3.10 -13.93 -41.05
N ILE A 387 2.71 -12.74 -40.60
CA ILE A 387 3.58 -11.57 -40.56
C ILE A 387 3.03 -10.53 -39.58
N ALA A 388 3.88 -9.71 -38.97
CA ALA A 388 3.49 -8.70 -38.00
C ALA A 388 3.96 -7.31 -38.46
N ALA A 389 3.05 -6.34 -38.43
CA ALA A 389 3.31 -4.93 -38.71
C ALA A 389 3.48 -4.20 -37.37
N GLN A 390 4.60 -3.50 -37.19
CA GLN A 390 4.95 -2.86 -35.93
C GLN A 390 5.35 -1.40 -36.16
N ALA A 391 5.01 -0.51 -35.23
CA ALA A 391 5.46 0.88 -35.24
C ALA A 391 5.78 1.41 -33.82
N VAL A 392 6.70 2.37 -33.75
CA VAL A 392 7.07 3.13 -32.55
C VAL A 392 6.69 4.59 -32.74
N ALA A 393 6.07 5.22 -31.73
CA ALA A 393 5.73 6.65 -31.73
C ALA A 393 5.75 7.26 -30.32
N GLU A 394 5.63 8.59 -30.25
CA GLU A 394 5.59 9.34 -28.99
C GLU A 394 4.30 9.11 -28.18
N THR A 395 3.22 8.67 -28.83
CA THR A 395 1.95 8.33 -28.18
C THR A 395 1.45 6.96 -28.63
N LEU A 396 0.65 6.30 -27.78
CA LEU A 396 0.09 4.99 -28.07
C LEU A 396 -0.87 5.05 -29.28
N GLU A 397 -1.69 6.09 -29.39
CA GLU A 397 -2.62 6.31 -30.50
C GLU A 397 -1.87 6.37 -31.84
N GLN A 398 -0.75 7.09 -31.87
CA GLN A 398 0.06 7.25 -33.06
C GLN A 398 0.78 5.94 -33.42
N ALA A 399 1.33 5.22 -32.43
CA ALA A 399 1.96 3.92 -32.66
C ALA A 399 0.96 2.89 -33.23
N VAL A 400 -0.26 2.86 -32.70
CA VAL A 400 -1.33 1.99 -33.22
C VAL A 400 -1.72 2.37 -34.65
N LYS A 401 -1.93 3.66 -34.91
CA LYS A 401 -2.25 4.17 -36.24
C LYS A 401 -1.18 3.82 -37.28
N ASP A 402 0.09 3.96 -36.92
CA ASP A 402 1.23 3.69 -37.81
C ASP A 402 1.40 2.18 -38.03
N ALA A 403 1.15 1.35 -37.01
CA ALA A 403 1.13 -0.10 -37.15
C ALA A 403 0.04 -0.54 -38.15
N TYR A 404 -1.16 0.05 -38.07
CA TYR A 404 -2.23 -0.20 -39.06
C TYR A 404 -1.88 0.30 -40.46
N THR A 405 -1.25 1.47 -40.58
CA THR A 405 -0.76 1.97 -41.88
C THR A 405 0.31 1.03 -42.46
N THR A 406 1.12 0.40 -41.61
CA THR A 406 2.12 -0.59 -42.02
C THR A 406 1.49 -1.89 -42.50
N VAL A 407 0.31 -2.28 -41.99
CA VAL A 407 -0.45 -3.44 -42.51
C VAL A 407 -0.83 -3.24 -43.98
N ASP A 408 -1.07 -2.01 -44.44
CA ASP A 408 -1.45 -1.74 -45.83
C ASP A 408 -0.36 -2.10 -46.84
N LEU A 409 0.89 -2.23 -46.38
CA LEU A 409 2.06 -2.63 -47.18
C LEU A 409 2.14 -4.14 -47.43
N ILE A 410 1.25 -4.92 -46.80
CA ILE A 410 1.21 -6.38 -46.84
C ILE A 410 -0.01 -6.80 -47.67
N LYS A 411 0.19 -7.66 -48.67
CA LYS A 411 -0.90 -8.18 -49.52
C LYS A 411 -0.74 -9.68 -49.76
N PHE A 412 -1.78 -10.45 -49.44
CA PHE A 412 -1.97 -11.83 -49.90
C PHE A 412 -3.44 -12.24 -49.82
N ASP A 413 -3.81 -13.27 -50.57
CA ASP A 413 -5.20 -13.74 -50.61
C ASP A 413 -5.69 -14.16 -49.21
N LYS A 414 -6.86 -13.65 -48.82
CA LYS A 414 -7.52 -13.91 -47.53
C LYS A 414 -6.68 -13.56 -46.29
N MET A 415 -5.81 -12.56 -46.36
CA MET A 415 -5.17 -12.02 -45.15
C MET A 415 -6.23 -11.52 -44.15
N PHE A 416 -6.00 -11.78 -42.87
CA PHE A 416 -6.89 -11.36 -41.79
C PHE A 416 -6.09 -10.76 -40.64
N TYR A 417 -6.59 -9.69 -40.04
CA TYR A 417 -6.00 -9.04 -38.87
C TYR A 417 -7.10 -8.32 -38.08
N ARG A 418 -6.87 -8.14 -36.78
CA ARG A 418 -7.79 -7.38 -35.91
C ARG A 418 -7.68 -5.88 -36.16
N LYS A 419 -8.79 -5.16 -36.03
CA LYS A 419 -8.89 -3.71 -36.25
C LYS A 419 -8.95 -2.89 -34.95
N ASP A 420 -8.80 -3.56 -33.81
CA ASP A 420 -8.99 -3.01 -32.47
C ASP A 420 -7.83 -3.34 -31.52
N ILE A 421 -6.61 -3.51 -32.04
CA ILE A 421 -5.42 -3.67 -31.18
C ILE A 421 -5.27 -2.41 -30.31
N ALA A 422 -5.02 -2.61 -29.02
CA ALA A 422 -5.00 -1.60 -27.97
C ALA A 422 -6.37 -0.96 -27.62
N HIS A 423 -7.50 -1.48 -28.12
CA HIS A 423 -8.80 -0.89 -27.82
C HIS A 423 -9.14 -0.82 -26.31
N ARG A 424 -8.57 -1.71 -25.48
CA ARG A 424 -8.73 -1.66 -24.02
C ARG A 424 -8.05 -0.45 -23.39
N ALA A 425 -6.88 -0.04 -23.90
CA ALA A 425 -6.24 1.21 -23.51
C ALA A 425 -7.06 2.45 -23.93
N PHE A 426 -7.88 2.32 -24.98
CA PHE A 426 -8.73 3.40 -25.49
C PHE A 426 -10.19 3.33 -25.04
N ARG A 427 -10.61 2.29 -24.29
CA ARG A 427 -11.97 2.23 -23.72
C ARG A 427 -12.09 3.35 -22.71
N SER A 428 -12.81 4.39 -23.10
CA SER A 428 -13.07 5.56 -22.27
C SER A 428 -13.60 5.14 -20.91
N SER A 429 -12.77 5.34 -19.88
CA SER A 429 -13.26 5.72 -18.56
C SER A 429 -14.22 6.88 -18.78
N SER A 430 -15.51 6.64 -18.57
CA SER A 430 -16.48 7.71 -18.44
C SER A 430 -15.96 8.65 -17.36
N ALA A 431 -15.58 9.86 -17.78
CA ALA A 431 -15.10 10.99 -17.01
C ALA A 431 -15.36 10.88 -15.49
N THR A 432 -14.46 10.19 -14.80
CA THR A 432 -14.08 10.48 -13.43
C THR A 432 -12.59 10.75 -13.53
N LYS A 433 -12.24 12.04 -13.50
CA LYS A 433 -10.82 12.45 -13.46
C LYS A 433 -10.19 11.68 -12.29
N GLU A 434 -9.07 10.98 -12.50
CA GLU A 434 -8.39 10.27 -11.42
C GLU A 434 -8.18 11.21 -10.23
N ALA A 435 -8.50 10.74 -9.01
CA ALA A 435 -8.41 11.57 -7.82
C ALA A 435 -6.93 11.84 -7.51
N LEU A 436 -6.53 13.12 -7.52
CA LEU A 436 -5.17 13.49 -7.17
C LEU A 436 -5.03 13.62 -5.65
N THR A 437 -3.99 13.01 -5.11
CA THR A 437 -3.57 13.16 -3.70
C THR A 437 -2.25 13.90 -3.59
N TYR A 438 -1.95 14.46 -2.42
CA TYR A 438 -0.68 15.11 -2.12
C TYR A 438 0.50 14.14 -2.25
N ALA A 439 0.30 12.88 -1.84
CA ALA A 439 1.23 11.78 -2.06
C ALA A 439 1.50 11.53 -3.56
N SER A 440 0.45 11.53 -4.40
CA SER A 440 0.61 11.39 -5.85
C SER A 440 1.40 12.55 -6.47
N ALA A 441 1.48 13.70 -5.80
CA ALA A 441 2.26 14.85 -6.23
C ALA A 441 3.73 14.80 -5.76
N GLY A 442 4.18 13.65 -5.21
CA GLY A 442 5.57 13.40 -4.83
C GLY A 442 5.90 13.70 -3.36
N VAL A 443 4.90 13.99 -2.51
CA VAL A 443 5.11 14.33 -1.10
C VAL A 443 4.29 13.41 -0.20
N SER A 444 4.95 12.47 0.49
CA SER A 444 4.29 11.59 1.46
C SER A 444 4.45 12.13 2.89
N ILE A 445 3.35 12.56 3.50
CA ILE A 445 3.29 12.97 4.90
C ILE A 445 3.64 11.79 5.81
N ASP A 446 3.14 10.59 5.49
CA ASP A 446 3.38 9.36 6.27
C ASP A 446 4.86 8.95 6.24
N ALA A 447 5.55 9.13 5.11
CA ALA A 447 7.00 8.92 5.03
C ALA A 447 7.76 9.90 5.94
N GLY A 448 7.31 11.15 6.02
CA GLY A 448 7.84 12.15 6.94
C GLY A 448 7.66 11.75 8.41
N ASN A 449 6.45 11.33 8.80
CA ASN A 449 6.16 10.86 10.15
C ASN A 449 7.02 9.63 10.52
N ASN A 450 7.14 8.67 9.60
CA ASN A 450 8.02 7.51 9.78
C ASN A 450 9.50 7.88 9.89
N PHE A 451 9.95 8.96 9.24
CA PHE A 451 11.31 9.47 9.38
C PHE A 451 11.56 10.06 10.77
N VAL A 452 10.61 10.85 11.30
CA VAL A 452 10.65 11.40 12.66
C VAL A 452 10.84 10.29 13.70
N GLU A 453 10.09 9.18 13.56
CA GLU A 453 10.24 7.99 14.42
C GLU A 453 11.66 7.41 14.38
N ARG A 454 12.24 7.29 13.18
CA ARG A 454 13.59 6.72 13.00
C ARG A 454 14.69 7.59 13.59
N ILE A 455 14.56 8.91 13.52
CA ILE A 455 15.59 9.83 14.02
C ILE A 455 15.41 10.20 15.50
N ARG A 456 14.26 9.90 16.11
CA ARG A 456 13.95 10.29 17.50
C ARG A 456 15.09 9.94 18.46
N LYS A 457 15.68 8.74 18.34
CA LYS A 457 16.81 8.30 19.17
C LYS A 457 18.06 9.18 19.00
N ALA A 458 18.38 9.57 17.76
CA ALA A 458 19.50 10.44 17.47
C ALA A 458 19.27 11.85 18.05
N VAL A 459 18.06 12.39 17.91
CA VAL A 459 17.72 13.70 18.47
C VAL A 459 17.72 13.69 20.00
N LEU A 460 17.10 12.68 20.63
CA LEU A 460 17.10 12.52 22.09
C LEU A 460 18.53 12.47 22.68
N SER A 461 19.50 11.95 21.93
CA SER A 461 20.91 11.89 22.38
C SER A 461 21.55 13.27 22.59
N THR A 462 20.91 14.33 22.06
CA THR A 462 21.33 15.73 22.20
C THR A 462 20.70 16.46 23.40
N ARG A 463 19.87 15.78 24.20
CA ARG A 463 19.19 16.35 25.37
C ARG A 463 20.17 17.04 26.33
N ARG A 464 19.71 18.11 26.96
CA ARG A 464 20.49 18.90 27.91
C ARG A 464 19.58 19.56 28.94
N PRO A 465 20.11 20.07 30.08
CA PRO A 465 19.31 20.87 30.99
C PRO A 465 18.59 22.01 30.24
N GLY A 466 17.28 22.09 30.42
CA GLY A 466 16.40 23.04 29.74
C GLY A 466 15.88 22.63 28.36
N ALA A 467 16.30 21.49 27.78
CA ALA A 467 15.77 21.01 26.51
C ALA A 467 15.83 19.48 26.41
N ASP A 468 14.65 18.86 26.38
CA ASP A 468 14.50 17.39 26.35
C ASP A 468 14.70 16.78 24.95
N ALA A 469 14.89 17.62 23.93
CA ALA A 469 15.12 17.24 22.53
C ALA A 469 13.98 16.37 21.94
N GLU A 470 12.74 16.75 22.27
CA GLU A 470 11.53 16.20 21.66
C GLU A 470 11.25 16.85 20.29
N ILE A 471 10.67 16.08 19.36
CA ILE A 471 10.39 16.49 17.97
C ILE A 471 8.93 16.19 17.62
N GLY A 472 8.31 17.02 16.78
CA GLY A 472 6.91 16.87 16.31
C GLY A 472 5.95 17.99 16.76
N GLY A 473 6.41 18.93 17.59
CA GLY A 473 5.67 20.17 17.90
C GLY A 473 5.85 21.26 16.83
N PHE A 474 5.18 22.41 17.02
CA PHE A 474 5.31 23.57 16.13
C PHE A 474 6.69 24.28 16.24
N GLY A 475 7.41 24.09 17.34
CA GLY A 475 8.74 24.66 17.53
C GLY A 475 9.54 23.91 18.60
N GLY A 476 10.87 24.10 18.57
CA GLY A 476 11.78 23.57 19.58
C GLY A 476 11.95 24.57 20.73
N GLU A 477 11.75 24.11 21.97
CA GLU A 477 11.85 24.95 23.16
C GLU A 477 13.14 24.69 23.95
N ILE A 478 13.70 25.77 24.51
CA ILE A 478 14.84 25.74 25.42
C ILE A 478 14.52 26.63 26.63
N ASP A 479 14.25 26.01 27.78
CA ASP A 479 14.13 26.68 29.07
C ASP A 479 15.52 27.11 29.57
N LEU A 480 15.83 28.39 29.39
CA LEU A 480 17.13 28.94 29.78
C LEU A 480 17.32 28.95 31.30
N GLU A 481 16.26 29.11 32.09
CA GLU A 481 16.37 29.06 33.55
C GLU A 481 16.77 27.66 34.01
N ALA A 482 16.11 26.62 33.50
CA ALA A 482 16.49 25.23 33.72
C ALA A 482 17.88 24.88 33.15
N ALA A 483 18.34 25.60 32.14
CA ALA A 483 19.71 25.49 31.61
C ALA A 483 20.77 26.24 32.46
N GLY A 484 20.39 26.92 33.54
CA GLY A 484 21.28 27.60 34.48
C GLY A 484 21.39 29.12 34.30
N TYR A 485 20.56 29.73 33.46
CA TYR A 485 20.50 31.19 33.25
C TYR A 485 19.35 31.79 34.08
N ALA A 486 19.62 32.09 35.35
CA ALA A 486 18.60 32.55 36.31
C ALA A 486 17.79 33.75 35.80
N GLY A 487 16.45 33.64 35.85
CA GLY A 487 15.51 34.69 35.43
C GLY A 487 15.38 34.90 33.92
N ALA A 488 16.01 34.05 33.09
CA ALA A 488 15.88 34.12 31.64
C ALA A 488 14.57 33.46 31.15
N PRO A 489 13.95 33.98 30.08
CA PRO A 489 12.76 33.37 29.49
C PRO A 489 13.09 32.08 28.74
N THR A 490 12.06 31.30 28.39
CA THR A 490 12.19 30.17 27.47
C THR A 490 12.38 30.70 26.05
N VAL A 491 13.34 30.15 25.33
CA VAL A 491 13.55 30.42 23.90
C VAL A 491 12.79 29.39 23.09
N VAL A 492 12.12 29.85 22.03
CA VAL A 492 11.45 28.98 21.06
C VAL A 492 12.08 29.22 19.70
N MET A 493 12.42 28.15 19.00
CA MET A 493 13.02 28.19 17.67
C MET A 493 12.17 27.39 16.67
N CYS A 494 11.95 27.97 15.50
CA CYS A 494 11.26 27.31 14.39
C CYS A 494 12.16 27.39 13.14
N ILE A 495 12.15 26.33 12.34
CA ILE A 495 12.82 26.29 11.04
C ILE A 495 11.86 25.69 10.01
N ASP A 496 11.66 26.39 8.90
CA ASP A 496 10.80 25.95 7.80
C ASP A 496 11.20 26.63 6.48
N GLY A 497 10.75 26.06 5.37
CA GLY A 497 10.93 26.56 4.01
C GLY A 497 9.62 26.96 3.33
N ILE A 498 9.71 27.41 2.08
CA ILE A 498 8.55 27.78 1.25
C ILE A 498 8.03 26.58 0.44
N GLY A 499 8.90 25.61 0.16
CA GLY A 499 8.58 24.46 -0.69
C GLY A 499 8.34 24.84 -2.15
N THR A 500 7.55 24.02 -2.86
CA THR A 500 7.44 24.11 -4.33
C THR A 500 6.71 25.34 -4.86
N LYS A 501 6.20 26.24 -4.00
CA LYS A 501 5.68 27.56 -4.42
C LYS A 501 6.78 28.40 -5.10
N LEU A 502 8.05 28.17 -4.73
CA LEU A 502 9.23 28.76 -5.38
C LEU A 502 9.27 28.54 -6.90
N ALA A 503 8.82 27.38 -7.39
CA ALA A 503 8.79 27.11 -8.82
C ALA A 503 7.80 28.03 -9.57
N ILE A 504 6.71 28.45 -8.92
CA ILE A 504 5.77 29.43 -9.50
C ILE A 504 6.41 30.83 -9.46
N ALA A 505 7.07 31.19 -8.35
CA ALA A 505 7.79 32.46 -8.23
C ALA A 505 8.88 32.62 -9.31
N GLN A 506 9.64 31.55 -9.56
CA GLN A 506 10.64 31.49 -10.63
C GLN A 506 10.00 31.57 -12.01
N ALA A 507 8.92 30.82 -12.27
CA ALA A 507 8.21 30.91 -13.54
C ALA A 507 7.61 32.31 -13.80
N MET A 508 7.19 33.01 -12.75
CA MET A 508 6.62 34.36 -12.79
C MET A 508 7.66 35.49 -12.71
N GLU A 509 8.93 35.19 -12.41
CA GLU A 509 9.97 36.17 -12.09
C GLU A 509 9.56 37.17 -11.00
N LYS A 510 8.83 36.67 -9.99
CA LYS A 510 8.29 37.46 -8.87
C LYS A 510 8.66 36.82 -7.54
N HIS A 511 9.66 37.38 -6.87
CA HIS A 511 10.33 36.76 -5.72
C HIS A 511 10.05 37.45 -4.37
N ASP A 512 9.53 38.67 -4.39
CA ASP A 512 9.21 39.50 -3.22
C ASP A 512 8.14 38.89 -2.31
N THR A 513 7.13 38.25 -2.89
CA THR A 513 6.03 37.62 -2.14
C THR A 513 6.45 36.37 -1.38
N VAL A 514 7.31 35.53 -1.98
CA VAL A 514 7.76 34.28 -1.36
C VAL A 514 8.78 34.49 -0.23
N GLY A 515 9.41 35.67 -0.15
CA GLY A 515 10.17 36.07 1.04
C GLY A 515 9.27 36.29 2.27
N ILE A 516 8.06 36.83 2.08
CA ILE A 516 7.06 36.98 3.16
C ILE A 516 6.57 35.59 3.60
N ASP A 517 6.30 34.70 2.64
CA ASP A 517 5.93 33.31 2.91
C ASP A 517 6.94 32.62 3.83
N LEU A 518 8.25 32.79 3.57
CA LEU A 518 9.31 32.18 4.39
C LEU A 518 9.22 32.60 5.86
N VAL A 519 8.98 33.89 6.10
CA VAL A 519 8.83 34.41 7.46
C VAL A 519 7.54 33.88 8.09
N ALA A 520 6.42 33.94 7.37
CA ALA A 520 5.11 33.53 7.87
C ALA A 520 5.09 32.08 8.35
N MET A 521 5.72 31.16 7.59
CA MET A 521 5.80 29.74 7.95
C MET A 521 6.48 29.51 9.31
N ASN A 522 7.43 30.37 9.69
CA ASN A 522 8.18 30.22 10.94
C ASN A 522 7.59 31.02 12.11
N VAL A 523 7.21 32.28 11.89
CA VAL A 523 6.79 33.17 13.00
C VAL A 523 5.37 32.85 13.50
N ASN A 524 4.51 32.29 12.63
CA ASN A 524 3.20 31.83 13.06
C ASN A 524 3.31 30.60 13.97
N ASP A 525 4.31 29.75 13.76
CA ASP A 525 4.58 28.61 14.64
C ASP A 525 5.16 29.04 16.00
N LEU A 526 5.93 30.13 16.04
CA LEU A 526 6.37 30.73 17.30
C LEU A 526 5.21 31.24 18.15
N ILE A 527 4.26 31.98 17.57
CA ILE A 527 3.14 32.53 18.34
C ILE A 527 2.19 31.43 18.83
N VAL A 528 2.16 30.27 18.18
CA VAL A 528 1.42 29.08 18.65
C VAL A 528 1.94 28.57 19.99
N ALA A 529 3.26 28.66 20.24
CA ALA A 529 3.86 28.39 21.55
C ALA A 529 3.67 29.54 22.56
N GLY A 530 3.04 30.64 22.15
CA GLY A 530 2.93 31.88 22.91
C GLY A 530 4.20 32.76 22.86
N ALA A 531 5.16 32.43 21.99
CA ALA A 531 6.43 33.15 21.90
C ALA A 531 6.31 34.42 21.06
N GLU A 532 6.97 35.48 21.53
CA GLU A 532 7.16 36.71 20.77
C GLU A 532 8.36 36.55 19.82
N PRO A 533 8.19 36.67 18.48
CA PRO A 533 9.31 36.64 17.55
C PRO A 533 10.27 37.80 17.80
N LEU A 534 11.57 37.51 17.85
CA LEU A 534 12.62 38.52 18.06
C LEU A 534 13.59 38.61 16.88
N GLY A 535 14.01 37.46 16.36
CA GLY A 535 15.04 37.36 15.32
C GLY A 535 14.67 36.36 14.24
N PHE A 536 15.08 36.64 13.01
CA PHE A 536 14.93 35.79 11.84
C PHE A 536 16.25 35.73 11.08
N VAL A 537 16.60 34.54 10.59
CA VAL A 537 17.71 34.34 9.64
C VAL A 537 17.24 33.54 8.43
N ASP A 538 17.69 33.91 7.24
CA ASP A 538 17.37 33.23 6.00
C ASP A 538 18.58 32.53 5.37
N TYR A 539 18.31 31.48 4.62
CA TYR A 539 19.26 30.78 3.77
C TYR A 539 18.73 30.77 2.34
N TYR A 540 19.54 31.23 1.39
CA TYR A 540 19.22 31.27 -0.03
C TYR A 540 20.28 30.49 -0.83
N GLY A 541 19.93 29.30 -1.31
CA GLY A 541 20.81 28.46 -2.12
C GLY A 541 20.40 28.51 -3.59
N CYS A 542 21.31 28.78 -4.52
CA CYS A 542 20.99 28.90 -5.95
C CYS A 542 22.07 28.31 -6.85
N SER A 543 21.73 28.04 -8.12
CA SER A 543 22.71 27.60 -9.12
C SER A 543 23.66 28.73 -9.52
N GLN A 544 23.09 29.89 -9.79
CA GLN A 544 23.80 31.12 -10.15
C GLN A 544 23.11 32.30 -9.46
N LEU A 545 23.90 33.20 -8.85
CA LEU A 545 23.33 34.34 -8.15
C LEU A 545 22.81 35.40 -9.13
N LYS A 546 21.49 35.52 -9.20
CA LYS A 546 20.80 36.62 -9.88
C LYS A 546 20.51 37.73 -8.88
N LEU A 547 21.29 38.81 -8.93
CA LEU A 547 21.23 39.91 -7.96
C LEU A 547 19.82 40.49 -7.78
N LYS A 548 19.06 40.67 -8.87
CA LYS A 548 17.69 41.18 -8.79
C LYS A 548 16.77 40.22 -8.03
N ASN A 549 16.78 38.94 -8.39
CA ASN A 549 15.90 37.93 -7.79
C ASN A 549 16.19 37.76 -6.29
N ALA A 550 17.48 37.70 -5.94
CA ALA A 550 17.90 37.60 -4.54
C ALA A 550 17.54 38.88 -3.75
N ALA A 551 17.72 40.07 -4.33
CA ALA A 551 17.32 41.33 -3.69
C ALA A 551 15.80 41.40 -3.47
N ASP A 552 15.00 41.11 -4.49
CA ASP A 552 13.53 41.06 -4.40
C ASP A 552 13.10 40.08 -3.28
N PHE A 553 13.71 38.89 -3.24
CA PHE A 553 13.45 37.88 -2.22
C PHE A 553 13.74 38.39 -0.80
N VAL A 554 14.94 38.95 -0.57
CA VAL A 554 15.35 39.47 0.75
C VAL A 554 14.49 40.67 1.17
N GLU A 555 14.08 41.53 0.25
CA GLU A 555 13.11 42.60 0.53
C GLU A 555 11.76 42.03 1.00
N GLY A 556 11.33 40.93 0.40
CA GLY A 556 10.20 40.12 0.85
C GLY A 556 10.35 39.63 2.28
N VAL A 557 11.49 39.00 2.60
CA VAL A 557 11.81 38.52 3.96
C VAL A 557 11.79 39.69 4.95
N ALA A 558 12.38 40.83 4.59
CA ALA A 558 12.38 42.02 5.43
C ALA A 558 10.96 42.56 5.67
N ASN A 559 10.07 42.49 4.69
CA ASN A 559 8.66 42.88 4.84
C ASN A 559 7.89 41.91 5.75
N GLY A 560 8.06 40.60 5.58
CA GLY A 560 7.49 39.61 6.50
C GLY A 560 7.96 39.81 7.95
N CYS A 561 9.24 40.14 8.14
CA CYS A 561 9.79 40.47 9.46
C CYS A 561 9.13 41.70 10.08
N LYS A 562 8.89 42.78 9.30
CA LYS A 562 8.16 43.97 9.78
C LYS A 562 6.72 43.64 10.19
N ASP A 563 6.05 42.77 9.45
CA ASP A 563 4.68 42.35 9.76
C ASP A 563 4.63 41.54 11.05
N ALA A 564 5.63 40.68 11.27
CA ALA A 564 5.79 39.88 12.49
C ALA A 564 6.35 40.65 13.69
N ASN A 565 6.82 41.89 13.50
CA ASN A 565 7.63 42.62 14.48
C ASN A 565 8.90 41.85 14.92
N SER A 566 9.54 41.18 13.96
CA SER A 566 10.80 40.46 14.12
C SER A 566 11.94 41.20 13.41
N ALA A 567 13.18 41.04 13.87
CA ALA A 567 14.34 41.57 13.18
C ALA A 567 14.96 40.53 12.24
N LEU A 568 15.20 40.89 10.98
CA LEU A 568 16.09 40.11 10.09
C LEU A 568 17.54 40.37 10.54
N VAL A 569 18.13 39.41 11.27
CA VAL A 569 19.41 39.61 11.99
C VAL A 569 20.62 39.04 11.27
N GLY A 570 20.41 38.26 10.20
CA GLY A 570 21.46 37.68 9.38
C GLY A 570 20.88 36.73 8.35
N GLY A 571 21.74 36.20 7.50
CA GLY A 571 21.37 35.21 6.49
C GLY A 571 22.58 34.73 5.73
N GLU A 572 22.41 33.70 4.91
CA GLU A 572 23.46 33.10 4.11
C GLU A 572 23.00 32.92 2.65
N THR A 573 23.84 33.34 1.71
CA THR A 573 23.59 33.19 0.27
C THR A 573 24.66 32.30 -0.35
N ALA A 574 24.26 31.13 -0.87
CA ALA A 574 25.17 30.14 -1.41
C ALA A 574 24.94 29.90 -2.92
N GLU A 575 25.99 30.04 -3.73
CA GLU A 575 26.01 29.59 -5.13
C GLU A 575 26.58 28.17 -5.22
N MET A 576 25.75 27.22 -5.68
CA MET A 576 26.06 25.79 -5.72
C MET A 576 25.72 25.17 -7.09
N PRO A 577 26.45 25.54 -8.16
CA PRO A 577 26.23 24.98 -9.50
C PRO A 577 26.45 23.46 -9.50
N GLY A 578 25.56 22.74 -10.17
CA GLY A 578 25.56 21.27 -10.22
C GLY A 578 24.74 20.60 -9.13
N MET A 579 24.43 21.31 -8.04
CA MET A 579 23.37 20.91 -7.09
C MET A 579 22.01 21.50 -7.49
N TYR A 580 22.00 22.78 -7.88
CA TYR A 580 20.87 23.45 -8.54
C TYR A 580 21.16 23.62 -10.05
N GLN A 581 20.12 23.83 -10.86
CA GLN A 581 20.25 24.04 -12.31
C GLN A 581 19.68 25.38 -12.75
N GLY A 582 20.35 26.04 -13.72
CA GLY A 582 19.84 27.25 -14.36
C GLY A 582 19.48 28.36 -13.37
N ASP A 583 18.18 28.66 -13.28
CA ASP A 583 17.62 29.74 -12.47
C ASP A 583 17.06 29.25 -11.12
N ASP A 584 17.21 27.96 -10.83
CA ASP A 584 16.69 27.33 -9.63
C ASP A 584 17.36 27.91 -8.37
N TYR A 585 16.52 28.18 -7.37
CA TYR A 585 16.94 28.43 -5.99
C TYR A 585 16.00 27.76 -5.01
N ASP A 586 16.53 27.44 -3.83
CA ASP A 586 15.80 27.02 -2.65
C ASP A 586 16.05 28.01 -1.51
N ALA A 587 15.09 28.12 -0.60
CA ALA A 587 15.21 28.98 0.56
C ALA A 587 14.57 28.38 1.81
N ALA A 588 15.30 28.50 2.92
CA ALA A 588 14.89 28.09 4.25
C ALA A 588 15.09 29.24 5.24
N GLY A 589 14.33 29.27 6.31
CA GLY A 589 14.39 30.33 7.30
C GLY A 589 14.31 29.76 8.70
N CYS A 590 14.96 30.41 9.66
CA CYS A 590 14.88 30.08 11.07
C CYS A 590 14.44 31.32 11.85
N ALA A 591 13.36 31.18 12.61
CA ALA A 591 12.89 32.21 13.53
C ALA A 591 13.23 31.83 14.98
N MET A 592 13.55 32.84 15.78
CA MET A 592 13.76 32.73 17.22
C MET A 592 12.82 33.69 17.94
N GLY A 593 12.09 33.18 18.91
CA GLY A 593 11.24 33.96 19.81
C GLY A 593 11.51 33.63 21.28
N VAL A 594 10.89 34.39 22.17
CA VAL A 594 10.94 34.17 23.61
C VAL A 594 9.55 34.12 24.20
N VAL A 595 9.37 33.27 25.20
CA VAL A 595 8.11 33.13 25.94
C VAL A 595 8.40 33.09 27.43
N LYS A 596 7.55 33.78 28.20
CA LYS A 596 7.54 33.64 29.66
C LYS A 596 6.62 32.49 30.04
N LYS A 597 6.92 31.83 31.16
CA LYS A 597 6.19 30.65 31.63
C LYS A 597 4.67 30.86 31.68
N GLU A 598 4.22 32.04 32.10
CA GLU A 598 2.80 32.40 32.18
C GLU A 598 2.09 32.52 30.82
N ASN A 599 2.83 32.82 29.75
CA ASN A 599 2.31 33.03 28.40
C ASN A 599 2.44 31.79 27.51
N ARG A 600 3.03 30.70 28.01
CA ARG A 600 3.26 29.47 27.25
C ARG A 600 1.94 28.83 26.81
N LEU A 601 1.89 28.38 25.57
CA LEU A 601 0.77 27.65 24.97
C LEU A 601 1.27 26.31 24.38
N PRO A 602 0.41 25.29 24.26
CA PRO A 602 -0.97 25.23 24.76
C PRO A 602 -1.05 25.07 26.29
N ARG A 603 -2.15 25.55 26.88
CA ARG A 603 -2.51 25.40 28.31
C ARG A 603 -3.56 24.30 28.45
N THR A 604 -3.12 23.07 28.20
CA THR A 604 -3.97 21.88 28.07
C THR A 604 -4.70 21.53 29.38
N ASP A 605 -4.15 21.92 30.53
CA ASP A 605 -4.76 21.79 31.85
C ASP A 605 -6.00 22.67 32.04
N LEU A 606 -6.15 23.72 31.23
CA LEU A 606 -7.28 24.65 31.30
C LEU A 606 -8.37 24.38 30.27
N MET A 607 -8.15 23.42 29.36
CA MET A 607 -9.10 23.05 28.31
C MET A 607 -10.19 22.12 28.85
N ALA A 608 -11.43 22.36 28.44
CA ALA A 608 -12.58 21.55 28.84
C ALA A 608 -13.52 21.27 27.67
N GLU A 609 -14.32 20.20 27.80
CA GLU A 609 -15.46 19.93 26.94
C GLU A 609 -16.37 21.18 26.87
N GLY A 610 -16.72 21.60 25.66
CA GLY A 610 -17.53 22.79 25.39
C GLY A 610 -16.77 24.10 25.19
N ASP A 611 -15.43 24.11 25.36
CA ASP A 611 -14.60 25.24 24.92
C ASP A 611 -14.74 25.42 23.40
N VAL A 612 -14.69 26.67 22.94
CA VAL A 612 -15.05 27.06 21.57
C VAL A 612 -13.80 27.12 20.69
N LEU A 613 -13.92 26.60 19.47
CA LEU A 613 -12.90 26.73 18.44
C LEU A 613 -13.20 27.95 17.56
N ILE A 614 -12.20 28.83 17.44
CA ILE A 614 -12.25 30.02 16.59
C ILE A 614 -11.23 29.85 15.46
N GLY A 615 -11.66 29.99 14.21
CA GLY A 615 -10.81 29.98 13.02
C GLY A 615 -10.55 31.39 12.49
N LEU A 616 -9.30 31.69 12.12
CA LEU A 616 -8.91 32.91 11.40
C LEU A 616 -8.78 32.62 9.91
N ALA A 617 -9.34 33.49 9.07
CA ALA A 617 -9.28 33.34 7.63
C ALA A 617 -7.85 33.35 7.10
N SER A 618 -7.53 32.47 6.15
CA SER A 618 -6.29 32.54 5.36
C SER A 618 -6.41 33.58 4.25
N ALA A 619 -5.27 34.08 3.76
CA ALA A 619 -5.22 34.97 2.59
C ALA A 619 -5.37 34.22 1.25
N GLY A 620 -5.18 32.90 1.26
CA GLY A 620 -5.15 32.03 0.10
C GLY A 620 -4.55 30.67 0.45
N VAL A 621 -3.92 30.02 -0.53
CA VAL A 621 -3.16 28.78 -0.28
C VAL A 621 -1.86 29.14 0.44
N HIS A 622 -1.65 28.58 1.63
CA HIS A 622 -0.38 28.70 2.35
C HIS A 622 0.74 27.93 1.61
N SER A 623 2.00 28.21 1.91
CA SER A 623 3.16 27.61 1.20
C SER A 623 3.12 26.09 1.08
N ASN A 624 2.59 25.38 2.08
CA ASN A 624 2.42 23.93 2.05
C ASN A 624 1.21 23.53 1.19
N GLY A 625 1.33 22.44 0.42
CA GLY A 625 0.29 22.01 -0.52
C GLY A 625 0.60 22.31 -2.00
N PHE A 626 1.60 23.15 -2.28
CA PHE A 626 1.86 23.64 -3.63
C PHE A 626 2.32 22.60 -4.64
N SER A 627 2.81 21.43 -4.22
CA SER A 627 3.15 20.34 -5.14
C SER A 627 1.88 19.80 -5.82
N LEU A 628 0.80 19.63 -5.04
CA LEU A 628 -0.51 19.25 -5.57
C LEU A 628 -1.14 20.38 -6.39
N VAL A 629 -1.03 21.65 -5.95
CA VAL A 629 -1.48 22.81 -6.76
C VAL A 629 -0.83 22.79 -8.14
N ARG A 630 0.50 22.69 -8.20
CA ARG A 630 1.25 22.67 -9.47
C ARG A 630 0.82 21.50 -10.36
N LYS A 631 0.60 20.31 -9.78
CA LYS A 631 0.14 19.14 -10.52
C LYS A 631 -1.27 19.34 -11.09
N ILE A 632 -2.18 19.95 -10.34
CA ILE A 632 -3.53 20.28 -10.81
C ILE A 632 -3.48 21.32 -11.94
N ILE A 633 -2.69 22.39 -11.78
CA ILE A 633 -2.52 23.43 -12.82
C ILE A 633 -1.95 22.83 -14.11
N ALA A 634 -0.92 21.99 -14.00
CA ALA A 634 -0.33 21.28 -15.14
C ALA A 634 -1.35 20.34 -15.81
N ARG A 635 -2.18 19.63 -15.02
CA ARG A 635 -3.24 18.75 -15.54
C ARG A 635 -4.30 19.50 -16.33
N GLU A 636 -4.67 20.70 -15.89
CA GLU A 636 -5.63 21.55 -16.60
C GLU A 636 -4.98 22.34 -17.75
N GLY A 637 -3.67 22.18 -17.99
CA GLY A 637 -2.96 22.80 -19.10
C GLY A 637 -2.84 24.33 -18.99
N LEU A 638 -2.90 24.89 -17.78
CA LEU A 638 -2.90 26.33 -17.56
C LEU A 638 -1.48 26.90 -17.44
N SER A 639 -1.24 28.03 -18.11
CA SER A 639 -0.06 28.87 -18.00
C SER A 639 -0.14 29.80 -16.79
N TYR A 640 0.94 29.90 -16.01
CA TYR A 640 1.00 30.84 -14.87
C TYR A 640 0.94 32.30 -15.31
N LYS A 641 1.59 32.64 -16.45
CA LYS A 641 1.78 34.02 -16.93
C LYS A 641 0.66 34.48 -17.86
N GLU A 642 0.16 33.60 -18.71
CA GLU A 642 -0.71 34.00 -19.84
C GLU A 642 -2.19 33.80 -19.55
N ASP A 643 -2.54 32.76 -18.79
CA ASP A 643 -3.94 32.44 -18.53
C ASP A 643 -4.52 33.26 -17.38
N LYS A 644 -5.76 33.71 -17.58
CA LYS A 644 -6.56 34.33 -16.53
C LYS A 644 -6.88 33.29 -15.46
N CYS A 645 -6.80 33.69 -14.20
CA CYS A 645 -7.08 32.83 -13.08
C CYS A 645 -8.56 32.38 -13.09
N PRO A 646 -8.86 31.06 -13.15
CA PRO A 646 -10.23 30.56 -13.27
C PRO A 646 -11.16 30.90 -12.11
N TRP A 647 -10.61 31.18 -10.92
CA TRP A 647 -11.37 31.54 -9.73
C TRP A 647 -11.32 33.04 -9.40
N ASP A 648 -10.46 33.81 -10.07
CA ASP A 648 -10.40 35.27 -9.99
C ASP A 648 -9.91 35.86 -11.33
N PRO A 649 -10.82 36.15 -12.27
CA PRO A 649 -10.45 36.63 -13.61
C PRO A 649 -9.70 37.97 -13.65
N SER A 650 -9.59 38.69 -12.52
CA SER A 650 -8.87 39.96 -12.44
C SER A 650 -7.35 39.78 -12.50
N THR A 651 -6.83 38.61 -12.12
CA THR A 651 -5.40 38.29 -12.06
C THR A 651 -5.04 37.11 -12.97
N THR A 652 -3.75 36.90 -13.20
CA THR A 652 -3.24 35.66 -13.82
C THR A 652 -3.20 34.52 -12.81
N VAL A 653 -3.16 33.26 -13.28
CA VAL A 653 -3.04 32.09 -12.39
C VAL A 653 -1.85 32.23 -11.44
N GLY A 654 -0.68 32.62 -11.96
CA GLY A 654 0.54 32.78 -11.18
C GLY A 654 0.47 33.93 -10.19
N GLU A 655 -0.06 35.10 -10.56
CA GLU A 655 -0.22 36.24 -9.64
C GLU A 655 -1.10 35.90 -8.43
N ASN A 656 -2.23 35.22 -8.65
CA ASN A 656 -3.15 34.84 -7.57
C ASN A 656 -2.52 33.79 -6.64
N LEU A 657 -1.85 32.79 -7.21
CA LEU A 657 -1.16 31.74 -6.45
C LEU A 657 0.07 32.26 -5.68
N LEU A 658 0.65 33.40 -6.08
CA LEU A 658 1.72 34.07 -5.35
C LEU A 658 1.21 35.04 -4.26
N THR A 659 -0.07 34.97 -3.88
CA THR A 659 -0.58 35.64 -2.67
C THR A 659 0.20 35.15 -1.45
N PRO A 660 0.83 36.02 -0.64
CA PRO A 660 1.61 35.61 0.53
C PRO A 660 0.77 34.92 1.60
N THR A 661 1.38 33.96 2.29
CA THR A 661 0.86 33.37 3.54
C THR A 661 0.69 34.48 4.58
N ARG A 662 -0.45 34.47 5.27
CA ARG A 662 -0.80 35.53 6.24
C ARG A 662 0.05 35.41 7.51
N VAL A 663 0.59 36.53 7.99
CA VAL A 663 1.28 36.62 9.28
C VAL A 663 0.29 37.04 10.36
N TYR A 664 0.06 36.19 11.36
CA TYR A 664 -0.97 36.42 12.41
C TYR A 664 -0.39 36.98 13.72
N VAL A 665 0.93 37.15 13.81
CA VAL A 665 1.62 37.51 15.06
C VAL A 665 1.07 38.80 15.67
N ARG A 666 0.88 39.85 14.86
CA ARG A 666 0.44 41.17 15.34
C ARG A 666 -0.97 41.14 15.93
N SER A 667 -1.89 40.38 15.32
CA SER A 667 -3.28 40.27 15.77
C SER A 667 -3.45 39.31 16.95
N LEU A 668 -2.68 38.21 17.00
CA LEU A 668 -2.77 37.23 18.08
C LEU A 668 -2.03 37.62 19.35
N LYS A 669 -0.91 38.34 19.25
CA LYS A 669 -0.07 38.69 20.41
C LYS A 669 -0.84 39.36 21.56
N PRO A 670 -1.72 40.36 21.35
CA PRO A 670 -2.51 40.94 22.44
C PRO A 670 -3.43 39.93 23.13
N VAL A 671 -4.05 39.03 22.36
CA VAL A 671 -5.00 38.02 22.86
C VAL A 671 -4.27 36.95 23.70
N VAL A 672 -3.07 36.54 23.25
CA VAL A 672 -2.18 35.63 23.99
C VAL A 672 -1.70 36.28 25.29
N GLN A 673 -1.23 37.53 25.25
CA GLN A 673 -0.74 38.25 26.42
C GLN A 673 -1.82 38.53 27.48
N LYS A 674 -3.09 38.66 27.06
CA LYS A 674 -4.24 38.78 27.95
C LYS A 674 -4.77 37.43 28.45
N HIS A 675 -4.12 36.33 28.06
CA HIS A 675 -4.50 34.96 28.43
C HIS A 675 -5.89 34.52 27.97
N LEU A 676 -6.43 35.09 26.90
CA LEU A 676 -7.81 34.82 26.46
C LEU A 676 -7.96 33.49 25.69
N VAL A 677 -6.87 32.97 25.12
CA VAL A 677 -6.82 31.69 24.36
C VAL A 677 -6.08 30.62 25.15
N THR A 678 -6.56 29.37 25.13
CA THR A 678 -5.91 28.24 25.82
C THR A 678 -5.04 27.41 24.89
N GLY A 679 -5.24 27.49 23.57
CA GLY A 679 -4.41 26.83 22.57
C GLY A 679 -4.50 27.54 21.23
N LEU A 680 -3.47 27.37 20.40
CA LEU A 680 -3.39 27.85 19.03
C LEU A 680 -2.86 26.73 18.13
N ALA A 681 -3.26 26.74 16.86
CA ALA A 681 -2.74 25.83 15.83
C ALA A 681 -2.63 26.57 14.49
N HIS A 682 -1.41 26.69 13.98
CA HIS A 682 -1.16 27.24 12.65
C HIS A 682 -1.48 26.16 11.60
N ILE A 683 -2.33 26.51 10.63
CA ILE A 683 -2.82 25.53 9.66
C ILE A 683 -1.95 25.59 8.39
N THR A 684 -1.08 24.59 8.25
CA THR A 684 -0.11 24.46 7.15
C THR A 684 -0.19 23.06 6.52
N GLY A 685 0.94 22.34 6.41
CA GLY A 685 0.95 20.94 5.98
C GLY A 685 0.24 20.06 7.00
N GLY A 686 -0.54 19.08 6.55
CA GLY A 686 -1.41 18.27 7.41
C GLY A 686 -2.75 18.96 7.74
N GLY A 687 -2.95 20.20 7.30
CA GLY A 687 -4.25 20.88 7.28
C GLY A 687 -4.94 20.94 8.65
N LEU A 688 -6.28 20.91 8.68
CA LEU A 688 -7.03 20.94 9.93
C LEU A 688 -6.88 19.63 10.72
N THR A 689 -6.74 18.51 10.03
CA THR A 689 -6.76 17.17 10.62
C THR A 689 -5.51 16.84 11.42
N GLU A 690 -4.34 17.34 11.03
CA GLU A 690 -3.09 17.04 11.73
C GLU A 690 -2.57 18.19 12.60
N ASN A 691 -2.92 19.46 12.31
CA ASN A 691 -2.43 20.60 13.08
C ASN A 691 -3.26 20.88 14.34
N VAL A 692 -4.60 20.81 14.25
CA VAL A 692 -5.48 21.07 15.41
C VAL A 692 -5.22 20.09 16.57
N PRO A 693 -5.03 18.77 16.35
CA PRO A 693 -4.76 17.85 17.46
C PRO A 693 -3.48 18.14 18.24
N ARG A 694 -2.47 18.80 17.64
CA ARG A 694 -1.18 19.09 18.29
C ARG A 694 -1.31 20.02 19.50
N MET A 695 -2.41 20.77 19.62
CA MET A 695 -2.65 21.66 20.75
C MET A 695 -3.59 21.09 21.82
N LEU A 696 -4.17 19.90 21.62
CA LEU A 696 -5.22 19.34 22.48
C LEU A 696 -4.66 18.35 23.52
N PRO A 697 -5.25 18.24 24.73
CA PRO A 697 -4.94 17.15 25.65
C PRO A 697 -5.50 15.81 25.13
N SER A 698 -4.90 14.70 25.58
CA SER A 698 -5.25 13.34 25.14
C SER A 698 -6.69 12.91 25.40
N HIS A 699 -7.41 13.57 26.32
CA HIS A 699 -8.79 13.24 26.68
C HIS A 699 -9.85 14.07 25.93
N LEU A 700 -9.44 15.02 25.09
CA LEU A 700 -10.33 15.87 24.30
C LEU A 700 -10.06 15.70 22.79
N ALA A 701 -11.06 16.03 21.99
CA ALA A 701 -10.97 16.17 20.54
C ALA A 701 -11.62 17.49 20.10
N ALA A 702 -11.27 17.93 18.90
CA ALA A 702 -11.90 19.08 18.26
C ALA A 702 -13.00 18.62 17.31
N GLU A 703 -14.22 19.09 17.55
CA GLU A 703 -15.29 19.03 16.56
C GLU A 703 -15.27 20.32 15.76
N ILE A 704 -15.15 20.22 14.43
CA ILE A 704 -15.12 21.37 13.53
C ILE A 704 -16.28 21.25 12.54
N ASP A 705 -17.18 22.23 12.58
CA ASP A 705 -18.26 22.39 11.61
C ASP A 705 -17.77 23.21 10.41
N VAL A 706 -17.46 22.49 9.33
CA VAL A 706 -16.98 23.06 8.07
C VAL A 706 -18.01 23.93 7.33
N ALA A 707 -19.29 23.90 7.74
CA ALA A 707 -20.33 24.75 7.16
C ALA A 707 -20.29 26.20 7.70
N THR A 708 -19.51 26.47 8.75
CA THR A 708 -19.46 27.77 9.44
C THR A 708 -18.65 28.84 8.71
N TRP A 709 -17.85 28.48 7.71
CA TRP A 709 -17.17 29.42 6.83
C TRP A 709 -17.36 29.07 5.36
N GLN A 710 -17.25 30.08 4.50
CA GLN A 710 -17.30 29.87 3.06
C GLN A 710 -15.92 29.40 2.56
N LEU A 711 -15.87 28.21 1.95
CA LEU A 711 -14.67 27.73 1.27
C LEU A 711 -14.26 28.73 0.16
N PRO A 712 -13.04 29.30 0.19
CA PRO A 712 -12.59 30.22 -0.85
C PRO A 712 -12.58 29.58 -2.25
N ASP A 713 -12.80 30.38 -3.29
CA ASP A 713 -13.02 29.88 -4.66
C ASP A 713 -11.80 29.15 -5.23
N VAL A 714 -10.57 29.51 -4.81
CA VAL A 714 -9.35 28.76 -5.15
C VAL A 714 -9.43 27.30 -4.69
N PHE A 715 -9.92 27.03 -3.48
CA PHE A 715 -10.02 25.66 -2.96
C PHE A 715 -11.19 24.90 -3.59
N LYS A 716 -12.31 25.56 -3.89
CA LYS A 716 -13.40 24.96 -4.67
C LYS A 716 -12.90 24.53 -6.05
N TRP A 717 -12.14 25.42 -6.70
CA TRP A 717 -11.58 25.13 -8.01
C TRP A 717 -10.56 24.00 -7.94
N LEU A 718 -9.60 24.04 -7.00
CA LEU A 718 -8.60 22.97 -6.82
C LEU A 718 -9.25 21.61 -6.54
N LYS A 719 -10.29 21.57 -5.70
CA LYS A 719 -11.07 20.37 -5.43
C LYS A 719 -11.66 19.78 -6.71
N ASN A 720 -12.37 20.60 -7.49
CA ASN A 720 -13.06 20.17 -8.70
C ASN A 720 -12.09 19.84 -9.85
N ALA A 721 -11.12 20.72 -10.08
CA ALA A 721 -10.12 20.59 -11.12
C ALA A 721 -9.19 19.39 -10.86
N GLY A 722 -8.80 19.16 -9.60
CA GLY A 722 -7.96 18.04 -9.17
C GLY A 722 -8.71 16.74 -8.88
N ASN A 723 -10.06 16.77 -8.84
CA ASN A 723 -10.87 15.69 -8.27
C ASN A 723 -10.32 15.23 -6.91
N VAL A 724 -9.99 16.19 -6.05
CA VAL A 724 -9.38 15.93 -4.74
C VAL A 724 -10.50 15.61 -3.75
N GLU A 725 -10.39 14.47 -3.06
CA GLU A 725 -11.37 14.08 -2.04
C GLU A 725 -11.45 15.10 -0.90
N ALA A 726 -12.61 15.20 -0.24
CA ALA A 726 -12.80 16.20 0.81
C ALA A 726 -11.86 16.01 2.01
N SER A 727 -11.59 14.76 2.38
CA SER A 727 -10.62 14.41 3.43
C SER A 727 -9.21 14.84 3.05
N GLU A 728 -8.81 14.58 1.80
CA GLU A 728 -7.51 15.01 1.28
C GLU A 728 -7.40 16.53 1.18
N MET A 729 -8.48 17.24 0.82
CA MET A 729 -8.52 18.71 0.86
C MET A 729 -8.26 19.24 2.28
N ALA A 730 -8.90 18.63 3.29
CA ALA A 730 -8.76 19.03 4.69
C ALA A 730 -7.39 18.68 5.29
N ARG A 731 -6.68 17.69 4.73
CA ARG A 731 -5.34 17.26 5.12
C ARG A 731 -4.23 18.03 4.37
N ALA A 732 -4.39 18.27 3.09
CA ALA A 732 -3.34 18.87 2.25
C ALA A 732 -3.33 20.40 2.32
N PHE A 733 -4.47 21.03 2.62
CA PHE A 733 -4.64 22.49 2.53
C PHE A 733 -5.24 23.09 3.80
N ASN A 734 -5.10 24.41 3.92
CA ASN A 734 -5.71 25.19 5.00
C ASN A 734 -7.23 25.41 4.82
N THR A 735 -7.77 25.15 3.62
CA THR A 735 -9.21 25.23 3.30
C THR A 735 -9.90 26.55 3.68
N GLY A 736 -9.13 27.65 3.71
CA GLY A 736 -9.64 28.98 4.06
C GLY A 736 -9.43 29.40 5.51
N ILE A 737 -8.90 28.53 6.36
CA ILE A 737 -8.58 28.81 7.77
C ILE A 737 -7.08 28.71 7.98
N GLY A 738 -6.39 29.81 8.28
CA GLY A 738 -4.95 29.83 8.47
C GLY A 738 -4.49 29.62 9.92
N MET A 739 -5.35 29.85 10.91
CA MET A 739 -5.06 29.65 12.33
C MET A 739 -6.33 29.20 13.05
N VAL A 740 -6.21 28.29 14.02
CA VAL A 740 -7.30 27.90 14.93
C VAL A 740 -6.91 28.22 16.37
N ALA A 741 -7.85 28.73 17.16
CA ALA A 741 -7.68 29.04 18.57
C ALA A 741 -8.73 28.32 19.42
N VAL A 742 -8.32 27.78 20.57
CA VAL A 742 -9.22 27.30 21.62
C VAL A 742 -9.50 28.44 22.59
N VAL A 743 -10.78 28.74 22.80
CA VAL A 743 -11.25 29.86 23.61
C VAL A 743 -12.32 29.40 24.57
N LYS A 744 -12.19 29.76 25.84
CA LYS A 744 -13.25 29.53 26.82
C LYS A 744 -14.52 30.26 26.41
N LYS A 745 -15.66 29.62 26.60
CA LYS A 745 -16.96 30.13 26.15
C LYS A 745 -17.23 31.58 26.59
N GLU A 746 -16.84 31.94 27.81
CA GLU A 746 -16.97 33.29 28.37
C GLU A 746 -16.10 34.36 27.70
N ASN A 747 -15.01 33.97 27.02
CA ASN A 747 -14.06 34.89 26.41
C ASN A 747 -14.30 35.10 24.90
N VAL A 748 -15.17 34.31 24.26
CA VAL A 748 -15.36 34.29 22.80
C VAL A 748 -15.68 35.68 22.25
N GLU A 749 -16.64 36.40 22.83
CA GLU A 749 -17.03 37.74 22.36
C GLU A 749 -15.89 38.76 22.43
N GLN A 750 -15.05 38.67 23.47
CA GLN A 750 -13.88 39.54 23.60
C GLN A 750 -12.82 39.20 22.55
N VAL A 751 -12.52 37.91 22.38
CA VAL A 751 -11.49 37.45 21.44
C VAL A 751 -11.87 37.80 20.00
N VAL A 752 -13.11 37.54 19.59
CA VAL A 752 -13.60 37.86 18.24
C VAL A 752 -13.45 39.36 17.97
N ARG A 753 -13.92 40.22 18.88
CA ARG A 753 -13.82 41.68 18.74
C ARG A 753 -12.38 42.15 18.61
N GLU A 754 -11.46 41.68 19.46
CA GLU A 754 -10.05 42.12 19.43
C GLU A 754 -9.34 41.70 18.12
N LEU A 755 -9.67 40.52 17.60
CA LEU A 755 -9.12 40.02 16.34
C LEU A 755 -9.70 40.78 15.14
N GLU A 756 -11.00 41.05 15.12
CA GLU A 756 -11.65 41.84 14.06
C GLU A 756 -11.19 43.29 14.05
N GLU A 757 -11.02 43.93 15.22
CA GLU A 757 -10.44 45.28 15.34
C GLU A 757 -8.99 45.33 14.84
N SER A 758 -8.27 44.20 14.88
CA SER A 758 -6.93 44.04 14.33
C SER A 758 -6.91 43.69 12.84
N GLY A 759 -8.08 43.63 12.18
CA GLY A 759 -8.22 43.37 10.75
C GLY A 759 -8.24 41.88 10.38
N GLU A 760 -8.53 40.99 11.33
CA GLU A 760 -8.77 39.57 11.05
C GLU A 760 -10.23 39.32 10.67
N LYS A 761 -10.45 38.32 9.82
CA LYS A 761 -11.77 37.73 9.61
C LYS A 761 -11.87 36.46 10.44
N VAL A 762 -12.86 36.42 11.32
CA VAL A 762 -12.97 35.40 12.38
C VAL A 762 -14.22 34.54 12.17
N TYR A 763 -14.10 33.24 12.40
CA TYR A 763 -15.20 32.29 12.34
C TYR A 763 -15.27 31.50 13.65
N THR A 764 -16.48 31.27 14.16
CA THR A 764 -16.68 30.24 15.19
C THR A 764 -16.86 28.91 14.49
N ILE A 765 -15.87 28.04 14.58
CA ILE A 765 -15.78 26.84 13.74
C ILE A 765 -16.14 25.55 14.45
N GLY A 766 -16.35 25.57 15.76
CA GLY A 766 -16.72 24.37 16.49
C GLY A 766 -16.42 24.43 17.98
N LYS A 767 -16.22 23.26 18.60
CA LYS A 767 -16.02 23.11 20.05
C LYS A 767 -15.11 21.93 20.39
N LEU A 768 -14.58 21.93 21.60
CA LEU A 768 -13.95 20.75 22.18
C LEU A 768 -15.00 19.76 22.66
N ILE A 769 -14.80 18.49 22.35
CA ILE A 769 -15.64 17.38 22.78
C ILE A 769 -14.78 16.34 23.52
N LYS A 770 -15.41 15.49 24.33
CA LYS A 770 -14.78 14.26 24.80
C LYS A 770 -14.65 13.27 23.64
N ARG A 771 -13.61 12.46 23.69
CA ARG A 771 -13.41 11.38 22.71
C ARG A 771 -14.39 10.21 22.97
N SER A 772 -15.00 9.69 21.90
CA SER A 772 -15.87 8.49 21.88
C SER A 772 -15.05 7.28 21.43
N GLU A 773 -14.67 6.42 22.36
CA GLU A 773 -13.63 5.44 22.08
C GLU A 773 -13.85 4.12 22.84
N VAL A 774 -13.44 3.00 22.24
CA VAL A 774 -13.34 1.69 22.88
C VAL A 774 -11.87 1.31 23.02
N PRO A 775 -11.35 1.09 24.24
CA PRO A 775 -9.94 0.79 24.41
C PRO A 775 -9.66 -0.65 23.99
N CYS A 776 -8.43 -0.89 23.55
CA CYS A 776 -7.91 -2.23 23.34
C CYS A 776 -7.77 -2.94 24.70
N SER A 777 -7.66 -4.26 24.66
CA SER A 777 -7.55 -5.07 25.87
C SER A 777 -6.43 -6.09 25.78
N SER A 778 -5.79 -6.35 26.92
CA SER A 778 -4.91 -7.50 27.11
C SER A 778 -5.58 -8.46 28.09
N ALA A 779 -5.76 -9.70 27.64
CA ALA A 779 -6.36 -10.81 28.38
C ALA A 779 -5.31 -11.83 28.83
N ASN A 780 -5.73 -12.81 29.63
CA ASN A 780 -4.88 -13.92 30.09
C ASN A 780 -3.58 -13.45 30.80
N ILE A 781 -3.66 -12.33 31.54
CA ILE A 781 -2.49 -11.72 32.19
C ILE A 781 -1.95 -12.66 33.27
N GLY A 782 -0.77 -13.22 33.02
CA GLY A 782 -0.14 -14.21 33.90
C GLY A 782 -1.09 -15.39 34.20
N PRO A 783 -1.41 -15.69 35.47
CA PRO A 783 -2.28 -16.81 35.84
C PRO A 783 -3.76 -16.59 35.48
N GLY A 784 -4.14 -15.41 34.97
CA GLY A 784 -5.53 -14.96 34.82
C GLY A 784 -6.28 -15.48 33.60
N PHE A 785 -6.09 -16.75 33.22
CA PHE A 785 -6.68 -17.35 32.03
C PHE A 785 -8.22 -17.22 32.00
N ASP A 786 -8.78 -16.58 30.96
CA ASP A 786 -10.21 -16.27 30.73
C ASP A 786 -10.90 -15.49 31.88
N VAL A 787 -10.13 -14.90 32.80
CA VAL A 787 -10.65 -14.25 34.03
C VAL A 787 -10.16 -12.81 34.17
N ILE A 788 -8.88 -12.54 33.87
CA ILE A 788 -8.24 -11.26 34.13
C ILE A 788 -7.97 -10.53 32.81
N GLY A 789 -8.45 -9.29 32.73
CA GLY A 789 -8.22 -8.39 31.60
C GLY A 789 -7.70 -7.02 32.03
N LEU A 790 -7.01 -6.32 31.12
CA LEU A 790 -6.53 -4.95 31.28
C LEU A 790 -6.88 -4.15 30.04
N ALA A 791 -7.61 -3.05 30.21
CA ALA A 791 -7.83 -2.08 29.14
C ALA A 791 -6.58 -1.21 28.96
N LEU A 792 -6.14 -0.97 27.73
CA LEU A 792 -4.91 -0.24 27.42
C LEU A 792 -5.18 0.93 26.47
N SER A 793 -4.30 1.94 26.51
CA SER A 793 -4.42 3.23 25.82
C SER A 793 -4.17 3.17 24.30
N ILE A 794 -4.87 2.28 23.59
CA ILE A 794 -5.04 2.28 22.14
C ILE A 794 -6.54 2.16 21.89
N TRP A 795 -7.11 3.02 21.05
CA TRP A 795 -8.54 3.24 21.01
C TRP A 795 -9.12 2.95 19.63
N LEU A 796 -10.17 2.13 19.57
CA LEU A 796 -11.06 1.99 18.43
C LEU A 796 -12.12 3.09 18.49
N GLU A 797 -12.20 3.91 17.46
CA GLU A 797 -13.11 5.05 17.39
C GLU A 797 -14.23 4.79 16.37
N LEU A 798 -15.46 5.17 16.71
CA LEU A 798 -16.63 5.11 15.82
C LEU A 798 -17.22 6.51 15.67
N HIS A 799 -17.24 7.02 14.44
CA HIS A 799 -17.90 8.27 14.09
C HIS A 799 -19.21 7.91 13.39
N VAL A 800 -20.33 8.28 14.00
CA VAL A 800 -21.65 7.81 13.58
C VAL A 800 -22.55 9.00 13.27
N ASP A 801 -23.08 9.03 12.05
CA ASP A 801 -24.10 9.99 11.60
C ASP A 801 -25.40 9.25 11.28
N VAL A 802 -26.54 9.79 11.71
CA VAL A 802 -27.86 9.18 11.47
C VAL A 802 -28.83 10.24 10.96
N ASP A 803 -29.14 10.21 9.65
CA ASP A 803 -30.06 11.13 9.00
C ASP A 803 -31.41 10.49 8.67
N THR A 804 -32.38 10.65 9.57
CA THR A 804 -33.75 10.11 9.41
C THR A 804 -34.60 10.77 8.31
N ALA A 805 -34.15 11.85 7.70
CA ALA A 805 -34.88 12.54 6.63
C ALA A 805 -34.60 11.95 5.24
N VAL A 806 -33.54 11.15 5.10
CA VAL A 806 -33.08 10.62 3.81
C VAL A 806 -33.44 9.14 3.67
N THR A 807 -33.92 8.76 2.48
CA THR A 807 -34.09 7.34 2.11
C THR A 807 -32.73 6.79 1.71
N SER A 808 -32.22 5.80 2.43
CA SER A 808 -30.91 5.21 2.16
C SER A 808 -30.97 4.29 0.95
N HIS A 809 -29.91 4.34 0.15
CA HIS A 809 -29.64 3.39 -0.93
C HIS A 809 -28.58 2.34 -0.53
N ALA A 810 -28.03 2.44 0.68
CA ALA A 810 -27.05 1.49 1.19
C ALA A 810 -27.72 0.20 1.70
N PRO A 811 -27.14 -0.99 1.49
CA PRO A 811 -27.63 -2.23 2.08
C PRO A 811 -27.80 -2.09 3.60
N LEU A 812 -28.95 -2.53 4.13
CA LEU A 812 -29.32 -2.42 5.55
C LEU A 812 -29.27 -0.99 6.12
N ASN A 813 -29.37 0.03 5.27
CA ASN A 813 -29.34 1.46 5.58
C ASN A 813 -28.04 1.96 6.22
N CYS A 814 -26.93 1.24 6.06
CA CYS A 814 -25.67 1.56 6.72
C CYS A 814 -24.52 1.67 5.71
N LYS A 815 -23.86 2.83 5.69
CA LYS A 815 -22.60 3.05 4.97
C LYS A 815 -21.45 2.89 5.94
N ILE A 816 -20.39 2.19 5.52
CA ILE A 816 -19.21 1.95 6.35
C ILE A 816 -17.98 2.48 5.64
N THR A 817 -17.17 3.23 6.34
CA THR A 817 -15.80 3.56 5.94
C THR A 817 -14.86 3.15 7.08
N TYR A 818 -13.60 2.83 6.74
CA TYR A 818 -12.65 2.29 7.70
C TYR A 818 -11.26 2.89 7.46
N GLU A 819 -10.59 3.27 8.54
CA GLU A 819 -9.21 3.71 8.61
C GLU A 819 -8.47 2.92 9.70
N GLY A 820 -7.18 2.64 9.49
CA GLY A 820 -6.32 2.00 10.48
C GLY A 820 -5.78 0.63 10.06
N GLN A 821 -5.46 -0.21 11.04
CA GLN A 821 -4.82 -1.52 10.81
C GLN A 821 -5.76 -2.45 10.03
N GLY A 822 -5.25 -3.04 8.95
CA GLY A 822 -5.98 -3.98 8.11
C GLY A 822 -7.11 -3.36 7.27
N ALA A 823 -7.11 -2.04 7.05
CA ALA A 823 -8.18 -1.34 6.33
C ALA A 823 -8.55 -1.94 4.96
N GLU A 824 -7.58 -2.52 4.26
CA GLU A 824 -7.77 -3.17 2.95
C GLU A 824 -8.47 -4.54 3.06
N GLU A 825 -8.45 -5.18 4.24
CA GLU A 825 -8.97 -6.53 4.48
C GLU A 825 -10.31 -6.53 5.23
N VAL A 826 -10.72 -5.38 5.79
CA VAL A 826 -11.96 -5.27 6.57
C VAL A 826 -13.18 -5.09 5.66
N PRO A 827 -14.21 -5.95 5.77
CA PRO A 827 -15.43 -5.77 5.00
C PRO A 827 -16.10 -4.41 5.30
N LEU A 828 -16.56 -3.72 4.26
CA LEU A 828 -17.30 -2.44 4.38
C LEU A 828 -18.81 -2.61 4.17
N THR A 829 -19.31 -3.84 4.22
CA THR A 829 -20.74 -4.15 4.18
C THR A 829 -21.25 -4.44 5.58
N ALA A 830 -22.46 -3.95 5.89
CA ALA A 830 -23.03 -3.97 7.23
C ALA A 830 -23.26 -5.37 7.82
N ASP A 831 -23.47 -6.37 6.96
CA ASP A 831 -23.70 -7.76 7.33
C ASP A 831 -22.42 -8.62 7.35
N SER A 832 -21.26 -8.05 6.99
CA SER A 832 -19.98 -8.76 6.93
C SER A 832 -18.96 -8.21 7.95
N ASN A 833 -19.00 -6.90 8.23
CA ASN A 833 -18.12 -6.26 9.20
C ASN A 833 -18.51 -6.62 10.65
N LEU A 834 -17.56 -7.04 11.49
CA LEU A 834 -17.85 -7.52 12.85
C LEU A 834 -18.58 -6.49 13.73
N ILE A 835 -18.25 -5.20 13.61
CA ILE A 835 -18.85 -4.13 14.41
C ILE A 835 -20.32 -3.97 14.05
N THR A 836 -20.62 -3.79 12.76
CA THR A 836 -22.00 -3.56 12.30
C THR A 836 -22.82 -4.84 12.27
N ARG A 837 -22.22 -6.02 12.09
CA ARG A 837 -22.88 -7.33 12.33
C ARG A 837 -23.32 -7.48 13.77
N THR A 838 -22.43 -7.15 14.72
CA THR A 838 -22.75 -7.16 16.14
C THR A 838 -23.88 -6.19 16.43
N ALA A 839 -23.82 -4.97 15.86
CA ALA A 839 -24.88 -4.00 16.01
C ALA A 839 -26.22 -4.49 15.45
N LEU A 840 -26.24 -5.09 14.25
CA LEU A 840 -27.44 -5.67 13.65
C LEU A 840 -28.04 -6.79 14.49
N TYR A 841 -27.22 -7.65 15.11
CA TYR A 841 -27.71 -8.67 16.02
C TYR A 841 -28.47 -8.05 17.21
N VAL A 842 -27.91 -7.02 17.85
CA VAL A 842 -28.54 -6.33 18.98
C VAL A 842 -29.81 -5.59 18.54
N LEU A 843 -29.78 -4.90 17.39
CA LEU A 843 -30.94 -4.21 16.82
C LEU A 843 -32.09 -5.18 16.52
N ARG A 844 -31.79 -6.34 15.92
CA ARG A 844 -32.78 -7.36 15.56
C ARG A 844 -33.40 -8.02 16.78
N CYS A 845 -32.63 -8.23 17.86
CA CYS A 845 -33.19 -8.64 19.16
C CYS A 845 -34.27 -7.66 19.65
N HIS A 846 -34.18 -6.38 19.28
CA HIS A 846 -35.14 -5.34 19.65
C HIS A 846 -36.12 -4.98 18.52
N GLY A 847 -36.33 -5.90 17.57
CA GLY A 847 -37.31 -5.73 16.48
C GLY A 847 -36.90 -4.75 15.38
N GLN A 848 -35.66 -4.26 15.38
CA GLN A 848 -35.12 -3.37 14.34
C GLN A 848 -34.32 -4.19 13.32
N ARG A 849 -34.89 -4.40 12.12
CA ARG A 849 -34.32 -5.32 11.10
C ARG A 849 -33.05 -4.80 10.41
N SER A 850 -32.89 -3.49 10.36
CA SER A 850 -31.80 -2.76 9.70
C SER A 850 -31.44 -1.52 10.53
N PHE A 851 -30.37 -0.83 10.17
CA PHE A 851 -30.04 0.46 10.78
C PHE A 851 -31.13 1.51 10.47
N PRO A 852 -31.28 2.55 11.29
CA PRO A 852 -32.06 3.73 10.93
C PRO A 852 -31.57 4.33 9.61
N SER A 853 -32.48 4.68 8.71
CA SER A 853 -32.12 5.28 7.41
C SER A 853 -31.83 6.76 7.59
N GLU A 854 -30.75 7.34 7.03
CA GLU A 854 -29.47 6.72 6.62
C GLU A 854 -28.47 6.78 7.77
N THR A 855 -27.80 5.66 8.08
CA THR A 855 -26.72 5.62 9.06
C THR A 855 -25.36 5.55 8.34
N SER A 856 -24.43 6.44 8.69
CA SER A 856 -23.04 6.37 8.24
C SER A 856 -22.14 6.08 9.44
N VAL A 857 -21.28 5.07 9.32
CA VAL A 857 -20.32 4.64 10.35
C VAL A 857 -18.92 4.72 9.78
N HIS A 858 -18.13 5.66 10.27
CA HIS A 858 -16.70 5.74 9.99
C HIS A 858 -15.92 5.15 11.16
N ILE A 859 -15.11 4.12 10.88
CA ILE A 859 -14.38 3.32 11.87
C ILE A 859 -12.91 3.69 11.80
N ILE A 860 -12.28 4.03 12.93
CA ILE A 860 -10.84 4.24 13.04
C ILE A 860 -10.28 3.20 14.01
N ASN A 861 -9.52 2.22 13.52
CA ASN A 861 -9.01 1.12 14.35
C ASN A 861 -7.48 0.98 14.29
N PRO A 862 -6.75 1.58 15.23
CA PRO A 862 -5.30 1.41 15.37
C PRO A 862 -4.91 0.12 16.10
N ILE A 863 -5.86 -0.70 16.57
CA ILE A 863 -5.59 -1.91 17.36
C ILE A 863 -5.11 -3.04 16.42
N PRO A 864 -3.93 -3.64 16.64
CA PRO A 864 -3.40 -4.69 15.77
C PRO A 864 -4.33 -5.92 15.70
N LEU A 865 -4.78 -6.26 14.49
CA LEU A 865 -5.65 -7.42 14.23
C LEU A 865 -4.89 -8.74 14.45
N GLY A 866 -5.54 -9.75 15.03
CA GLY A 866 -4.99 -11.11 15.19
C GLY A 866 -3.74 -11.22 16.08
N ARG A 867 -3.32 -10.15 16.75
CA ARG A 867 -1.99 -10.06 17.40
C ARG A 867 -1.99 -10.11 18.93
N GLY A 868 -3.16 -10.18 19.57
CA GLY A 868 -3.26 -10.37 21.04
C GLY A 868 -3.52 -9.10 21.86
N LEU A 869 -3.97 -8.01 21.23
CA LEU A 869 -4.41 -6.77 21.91
C LEU A 869 -5.94 -6.58 21.87
N GLY A 870 -6.70 -7.68 21.87
CA GLY A 870 -8.15 -7.64 22.09
C GLY A 870 -8.95 -6.90 21.02
N SER A 871 -8.47 -6.83 19.77
CA SER A 871 -9.16 -6.12 18.68
C SER A 871 -10.56 -6.67 18.40
N SER A 872 -10.76 -8.00 18.49
CA SER A 872 -12.09 -8.63 18.39
C SER A 872 -13.03 -8.12 19.48
N GLY A 873 -12.59 -8.11 20.74
CA GLY A 873 -13.41 -7.65 21.85
C GLY A 873 -13.72 -6.17 21.83
N ALA A 874 -12.76 -5.34 21.42
CA ALA A 874 -13.02 -3.93 21.17
C ALA A 874 -14.09 -3.75 20.07
N ALA A 875 -14.01 -4.50 18.96
CA ALA A 875 -14.99 -4.45 17.88
C ALA A 875 -16.40 -4.93 18.30
N VAL A 876 -16.49 -6.00 19.10
CA VAL A 876 -17.76 -6.50 19.65
C VAL A 876 -18.39 -5.47 20.57
N VAL A 877 -17.61 -4.92 21.51
CA VAL A 877 -18.08 -3.87 22.43
C VAL A 877 -18.52 -2.63 21.68
N ALA A 878 -17.76 -2.20 20.67
CA ALA A 878 -18.10 -1.08 19.80
C ALA A 878 -19.40 -1.33 19.02
N GLY A 879 -19.62 -2.54 18.52
CA GLY A 879 -20.87 -2.91 17.84
C GLY A 879 -22.09 -2.91 18.76
N VAL A 880 -21.96 -3.39 19.99
CA VAL A 880 -23.05 -3.34 20.99
C VAL A 880 -23.36 -1.89 21.38
N ALA A 881 -22.33 -1.08 21.60
CA ALA A 881 -22.48 0.35 21.88
C ALA A 881 -23.15 1.08 20.70
N LEU A 882 -22.69 0.82 19.47
CA LEU A 882 -23.29 1.38 18.25
C LEU A 882 -24.79 1.08 18.17
N ALA A 883 -25.20 -0.18 18.35
CA ALA A 883 -26.61 -0.56 18.34
C ALA A 883 -27.42 0.10 19.46
N ASN A 884 -26.84 0.21 20.65
CA ASN A 884 -27.48 0.88 21.77
C ASN A 884 -27.86 2.32 21.42
N GLU A 885 -26.91 3.03 20.79
CA GLU A 885 -27.07 4.44 20.42
C GLU A 885 -27.98 4.64 19.23
N VAL A 886 -27.69 4.00 18.07
CA VAL A 886 -28.49 4.19 16.86
C VAL A 886 -29.91 3.64 17.02
N GLY A 887 -30.06 2.55 17.76
CA GLY A 887 -31.35 1.92 18.05
C GLY A 887 -32.13 2.59 19.18
N LYS A 888 -31.51 3.54 19.90
CA LYS A 888 -32.08 4.20 21.10
C LYS A 888 -32.56 3.21 22.17
N LEU A 889 -31.80 2.14 22.38
CA LEU A 889 -32.20 0.98 23.18
C LEU A 889 -32.07 1.20 24.69
N LYS A 890 -31.22 2.13 25.13
CA LYS A 890 -30.98 2.48 26.55
C LYS A 890 -30.53 1.29 27.41
N LEU A 891 -29.71 0.43 26.85
CA LEU A 891 -29.07 -0.69 27.53
C LEU A 891 -28.09 -0.18 28.60
N SER A 892 -28.09 -0.83 29.76
CA SER A 892 -27.05 -0.61 30.78
C SER A 892 -25.75 -1.28 30.35
N LYS A 893 -24.58 -0.84 30.87
CA LYS A 893 -23.30 -1.55 30.63
C LYS A 893 -23.38 -3.04 30.98
N ALA A 894 -24.09 -3.40 32.06
CA ALA A 894 -24.31 -4.80 32.43
C ALA A 894 -25.09 -5.57 31.35
N ARG A 895 -26.13 -4.97 30.76
CA ARG A 895 -26.87 -5.61 29.67
C ARG A 895 -26.05 -5.66 28.38
N MET A 896 -25.24 -4.64 28.11
CA MET A 896 -24.30 -4.66 26.99
C MET A 896 -23.27 -5.77 27.13
N LEU A 897 -22.79 -6.05 28.35
CA LEU A 897 -21.90 -7.17 28.62
C LEU A 897 -22.56 -8.51 28.27
N ASP A 898 -23.84 -8.74 28.60
CA ASP A 898 -24.55 -9.97 28.20
C ASP A 898 -24.55 -10.17 26.67
N TYR A 899 -24.80 -9.09 25.90
CA TYR A 899 -24.72 -9.14 24.44
C TYR A 899 -23.31 -9.43 23.93
N CYS A 900 -22.30 -8.82 24.54
CA CYS A 900 -20.90 -9.08 24.20
C CYS A 900 -20.56 -10.57 24.45
N LEU A 901 -20.96 -11.13 25.60
CA LEU A 901 -20.65 -12.51 26.00
C LEU A 901 -21.34 -13.58 25.14
N MET A 902 -22.45 -13.21 24.48
CA MET A 902 -23.08 -14.08 23.49
C MET A 902 -22.24 -14.23 22.21
N ILE A 903 -21.43 -13.22 21.90
CA ILE A 903 -20.60 -13.18 20.69
C ILE A 903 -19.18 -13.66 21.00
N GLU A 904 -18.61 -13.16 22.10
CA GLU A 904 -17.26 -13.50 22.57
C GLU A 904 -17.36 -14.10 23.98
N ARG A 905 -17.20 -15.42 24.08
CA ARG A 905 -17.38 -16.16 25.34
C ARG A 905 -16.25 -15.98 26.35
N HIS A 906 -15.27 -15.13 26.05
CA HIS A 906 -14.15 -14.83 26.94
C HIS A 906 -14.42 -13.49 27.62
N PRO A 907 -14.82 -13.47 28.90
CA PRO A 907 -15.30 -12.26 29.54
C PRO A 907 -14.19 -11.23 29.81
N ASP A 908 -12.93 -11.67 29.88
CA ASP A 908 -11.78 -10.84 30.23
C ASP A 908 -11.51 -9.71 29.23
N ASN A 909 -11.52 -9.97 27.92
CA ASN A 909 -11.33 -8.93 26.89
C ASN A 909 -12.49 -7.93 26.86
N VAL A 910 -13.73 -8.42 26.74
CA VAL A 910 -14.92 -7.57 26.56
C VAL A 910 -15.22 -6.75 27.80
N ALA A 911 -15.04 -7.30 29.01
CA ALA A 911 -15.24 -6.54 30.23
C ALA A 911 -14.15 -5.47 30.41
N ALA A 912 -12.89 -5.78 30.09
CA ALA A 912 -11.82 -4.80 30.12
C ALA A 912 -12.12 -3.64 29.16
N ALA A 913 -12.44 -3.93 27.90
CA ALA A 913 -12.80 -2.91 26.91
C ALA A 913 -14.03 -2.09 27.34
N LEU A 914 -15.09 -2.73 27.85
CA LEU A 914 -16.34 -2.06 28.22
C LEU A 914 -16.26 -1.20 29.49
N TYR A 915 -15.54 -1.66 30.52
CA TYR A 915 -15.52 -1.04 31.85
C TYR A 915 -14.20 -0.33 32.21
N GLY A 916 -13.12 -0.64 31.51
CA GLY A 916 -11.82 0.00 31.69
C GLY A 916 -11.01 -0.50 32.89
N GLY A 917 -9.70 -0.20 32.83
CA GLY A 917 -8.68 -0.53 33.81
C GLY A 917 -8.42 -2.01 33.93
N PHE A 918 -7.95 -2.42 35.12
CA PHE A 918 -7.61 -3.81 35.43
C PHE A 918 -8.80 -4.51 36.06
N VAL A 919 -9.32 -5.56 35.43
CA VAL A 919 -10.59 -6.20 35.81
C VAL A 919 -10.44 -7.71 36.00
N GLY A 920 -11.22 -8.25 36.93
CA GLY A 920 -11.48 -9.68 37.06
C GLY A 920 -12.92 -9.99 36.71
N THR A 921 -13.15 -11.16 36.10
CA THR A 921 -14.45 -11.55 35.57
C THR A 921 -14.82 -12.98 35.93
N TYR A 922 -16.12 -13.28 35.97
CA TYR A 922 -16.62 -14.65 36.12
C TYR A 922 -17.97 -14.81 35.43
N LEU A 923 -18.27 -16.04 35.01
CA LEU A 923 -19.54 -16.41 34.37
C LEU A 923 -20.44 -17.13 35.38
N ASN A 924 -21.75 -16.90 35.29
CA ASN A 924 -22.74 -17.65 36.07
C ASN A 924 -23.05 -19.00 35.42
N GLU A 925 -23.49 -19.98 36.22
CA GLU A 925 -24.13 -21.18 35.69
C GLU A 925 -25.45 -20.80 35.02
N LEU A 926 -25.59 -21.15 33.74
CA LEU A 926 -26.83 -20.94 32.99
C LEU A 926 -27.91 -21.93 33.44
N SER A 927 -29.18 -21.53 33.33
CA SER A 927 -30.29 -22.43 33.62
C SER A 927 -30.33 -23.60 32.62
N ALA A 928 -31.00 -24.70 32.98
CA ALA A 928 -31.16 -25.83 32.06
C ALA A 928 -31.87 -25.43 30.75
N GLU A 929 -32.83 -24.49 30.84
CA GLU A 929 -33.56 -23.93 29.69
C GLU A 929 -32.66 -23.08 28.79
N ASP A 930 -31.76 -22.28 29.36
CA ASP A 930 -30.75 -21.51 28.62
C ASP A 930 -29.67 -22.39 28.00
N THR A 931 -29.37 -23.54 28.62
CA THR A 931 -28.37 -24.52 28.16
C THR A 931 -28.89 -25.37 26.99
N GLU A 932 -30.20 -25.61 26.89
CA GLU A 932 -30.83 -26.43 25.84
C GLU A 932 -31.07 -25.69 24.51
N ARG A 933 -30.85 -24.37 24.45
CA ARG A 933 -30.99 -23.56 23.22
C ARG A 933 -29.93 -23.93 22.17
N LYS A 934 -30.24 -24.95 21.34
CA LYS A 934 -29.41 -25.46 20.22
C LYS A 934 -29.14 -24.46 19.09
N GLU A 935 -29.88 -23.35 19.04
CA GLU A 935 -29.74 -22.27 18.04
C GLU A 935 -28.62 -21.28 18.39
N ILE A 936 -27.97 -21.44 19.55
CA ILE A 936 -26.84 -20.63 19.98
C ILE A 936 -25.57 -21.34 19.50
N PRO A 937 -24.92 -20.91 18.39
CA PRO A 937 -23.68 -21.53 17.96
C PRO A 937 -22.60 -21.42 19.05
N LEU A 938 -21.82 -22.51 19.20
CA LEU A 938 -20.74 -22.67 20.18
C LEU A 938 -19.38 -22.14 19.68
N SER A 939 -19.31 -21.43 18.55
CA SER A 939 -18.05 -21.01 17.91
C SER A 939 -17.58 -19.60 18.32
N GLU A 940 -16.26 -19.38 18.31
CA GLU A 940 -15.57 -18.22 18.92
C GLU A 940 -15.65 -16.87 18.17
N VAL A 941 -16.36 -16.78 17.04
CA VAL A 941 -16.83 -15.53 16.41
C VAL A 941 -18.09 -15.93 15.65
N LEU A 942 -19.12 -15.07 15.61
CA LEU A 942 -20.39 -15.33 14.91
C LEU A 942 -20.16 -16.08 13.58
N PRO A 943 -20.52 -17.38 13.48
CA PRO A 943 -20.42 -18.07 12.21
C PRO A 943 -21.34 -17.36 11.20
N GLU A 944 -21.02 -17.46 9.91
CA GLU A 944 -22.02 -17.18 8.88
C GLU A 944 -23.31 -17.91 9.23
N PRO A 945 -24.50 -17.33 8.97
CA PRO A 945 -25.78 -17.86 9.44
C PRO A 945 -26.01 -19.31 8.94
N ALA A 946 -25.55 -20.27 9.72
CA ALA A 946 -25.69 -21.69 9.49
C ALA A 946 -26.81 -22.19 10.42
N GLY A 947 -28.06 -21.84 10.09
CA GLY A 947 -29.20 -22.25 10.91
C GLY A 947 -30.54 -21.69 10.48
N GLY A 948 -31.09 -22.15 9.36
CA GLY A 948 -32.50 -21.92 8.98
C GLY A 948 -32.85 -20.48 8.57
N VAL A 949 -33.99 -20.33 7.90
CA VAL A 949 -34.44 -19.08 7.25
C VAL A 949 -34.78 -17.95 8.26
N ASP A 950 -34.80 -18.22 9.58
CA ASP A 950 -35.33 -17.30 10.60
C ASP A 950 -34.31 -16.75 11.62
N THR A 951 -33.20 -17.46 11.93
CA THR A 951 -32.24 -17.03 13.00
C THR A 951 -31.47 -15.75 12.67
N GLY A 952 -31.31 -15.43 11.38
CA GLY A 952 -30.72 -14.17 10.94
C GLY A 952 -31.66 -12.97 11.12
N SER A 953 -32.97 -13.15 10.95
CA SER A 953 -33.96 -12.05 10.99
C SER A 953 -34.58 -11.85 12.38
N ASN A 954 -34.72 -12.92 13.17
CA ASN A 954 -35.19 -12.94 14.55
C ASN A 954 -34.19 -13.72 15.43
N PRO A 955 -33.04 -13.13 15.79
CA PRO A 955 -32.08 -13.80 16.65
C PRO A 955 -32.61 -13.91 18.10
N PRO A 956 -32.22 -14.96 18.84
CA PRO A 956 -32.62 -15.11 20.24
C PRO A 956 -31.92 -14.06 21.13
N GLU A 957 -32.66 -13.48 22.07
CA GLU A 957 -32.08 -12.58 23.07
C GLU A 957 -31.11 -13.33 24.03
N PRO A 958 -30.01 -12.69 24.45
CA PRO A 958 -29.10 -13.21 25.48
C PRO A 958 -29.85 -13.44 26.81
N PRO A 959 -29.52 -14.50 27.57
CA PRO A 959 -29.86 -14.57 28.99
C PRO A 959 -29.38 -13.32 29.75
N VAL A 960 -30.02 -13.02 30.88
CA VAL A 960 -29.66 -11.86 31.71
C VAL A 960 -28.65 -12.27 32.78
N GLY A 961 -27.56 -11.53 32.91
CA GLY A 961 -26.57 -11.74 33.95
C GLY A 961 -25.62 -12.92 33.68
N ILE A 962 -25.17 -13.05 32.43
CA ILE A 962 -24.26 -14.12 31.97
C ILE A 962 -22.90 -14.01 32.65
N GLY A 963 -22.36 -12.80 32.72
CA GLY A 963 -21.05 -12.54 33.31
C GLY A 963 -21.03 -11.31 34.21
N HIS A 964 -20.10 -11.33 35.15
CA HIS A 964 -19.86 -10.28 36.14
C HIS A 964 -18.42 -9.83 36.09
N TYR A 965 -18.18 -8.60 36.51
CA TYR A 965 -16.84 -8.03 36.59
C TYR A 965 -16.61 -7.35 37.93
N MET A 966 -15.33 -7.22 38.28
CA MET A 966 -14.87 -6.40 39.38
C MET A 966 -13.60 -5.68 38.94
N LYS A 967 -13.56 -4.37 39.13
CA LYS A 967 -12.37 -3.56 38.85
C LYS A 967 -11.42 -3.61 40.05
N PHE A 968 -10.16 -3.93 39.77
CA PHE A 968 -9.12 -3.99 40.77
C PHE A 968 -8.30 -2.69 40.79
N PRO A 969 -7.67 -2.35 41.93
CA PRO A 969 -6.72 -1.24 41.99
C PRO A 969 -5.50 -1.48 41.08
N TRP A 970 -4.92 -0.40 40.57
CA TRP A 970 -3.71 -0.42 39.76
C TRP A 970 -2.76 0.69 40.23
N ALA A 971 -1.48 0.36 40.43
CA ALA A 971 -0.45 1.31 40.81
C ALA A 971 -0.08 2.21 39.61
N PRO A 972 -0.23 3.56 39.70
CA PRO A 972 -0.07 4.48 38.57
C PRO A 972 1.36 4.50 37.98
N GLU A 973 2.34 4.05 38.75
CA GLU A 973 3.74 3.93 38.32
C GLU A 973 3.95 2.80 37.31
N ILE A 974 3.06 1.80 37.26
CA ILE A 974 3.19 0.66 36.35
C ILE A 974 2.62 1.03 34.98
N LYS A 975 3.47 0.91 33.95
CA LYS A 975 3.14 1.04 32.53
C LYS A 975 3.31 -0.31 31.83
N ALA A 976 2.64 -0.48 30.69
CA ALA A 976 2.67 -1.70 29.91
C ALA A 976 3.45 -1.50 28.60
N ILE A 977 4.55 -2.23 28.45
CA ILE A 977 5.31 -2.33 27.21
C ILE A 977 4.69 -3.47 26.40
N ALA A 978 3.97 -3.14 25.33
CA ALA A 978 3.41 -4.11 24.41
C ALA A 978 4.38 -4.35 23.24
N ILE A 979 5.00 -5.53 23.17
CA ILE A 979 5.82 -5.96 22.04
C ILE A 979 4.93 -6.72 21.07
N ILE A 980 4.83 -6.24 19.82
CA ILE A 980 3.83 -6.66 18.83
C ILE A 980 4.56 -7.29 17.63
N PRO A 981 4.68 -8.62 17.58
CA PRO A 981 5.22 -9.31 16.41
C PRO A 981 4.36 -9.13 15.15
N GLN A 982 5.01 -9.02 13.99
CA GLN A 982 4.37 -8.85 12.67
C GLN A 982 3.92 -10.19 12.08
N PHE A 983 3.23 -11.00 12.87
CA PHE A 983 2.54 -12.21 12.45
C PHE A 983 1.34 -12.48 13.36
N GLU A 984 0.44 -13.37 12.95
CA GLU A 984 -0.78 -13.67 13.69
C GLU A 984 -0.78 -15.08 14.28
N VAL A 985 -1.47 -15.22 15.42
CA VAL A 985 -1.80 -16.52 16.00
C VAL A 985 -3.30 -16.56 16.20
N ALA A 986 -3.99 -17.40 15.42
CA ALA A 986 -5.42 -17.58 15.55
C ALA A 986 -5.80 -18.14 16.94
N THR A 987 -6.86 -17.60 17.56
CA THR A 987 -7.35 -18.03 18.89
C THR A 987 -7.59 -19.53 18.97
N ALA A 988 -8.18 -20.12 17.92
CA ALA A 988 -8.41 -21.56 17.82
C ALA A 988 -7.09 -22.37 17.90
N LYS A 989 -6.01 -21.89 17.28
CA LYS A 989 -4.69 -22.52 17.33
C LYS A 989 -4.03 -22.34 18.71
N ALA A 990 -4.18 -21.17 19.32
CA ALA A 990 -3.69 -20.93 20.69
C ALA A 990 -4.42 -21.77 21.75
N ARG A 991 -5.67 -22.15 21.49
CA ARG A 991 -6.46 -23.04 22.36
C ARG A 991 -6.19 -24.52 22.09
N SER A 992 -5.95 -24.92 20.85
CA SER A 992 -5.72 -26.33 20.51
C SER A 992 -4.45 -26.94 21.13
N VAL A 993 -3.50 -26.10 21.55
CA VAL A 993 -2.28 -26.55 22.27
C VAL A 993 -2.48 -26.73 23.77
N LEU A 994 -3.62 -26.32 24.33
CA LEU A 994 -3.92 -26.49 25.76
C LEU A 994 -4.31 -27.95 26.06
N PRO A 995 -3.87 -28.52 27.19
CA PRO A 995 -4.21 -29.89 27.54
C PRO A 995 -5.68 -30.02 27.92
N SER A 996 -6.25 -31.20 27.70
CA SER A 996 -7.63 -31.52 28.11
C SER A 996 -7.80 -31.69 29.63
N SER A 997 -6.69 -31.80 30.38
CA SER A 997 -6.69 -31.91 31.83
C SER A 997 -5.41 -31.33 32.45
N TYR A 998 -5.50 -30.84 33.68
CA TYR A 998 -4.38 -30.26 34.43
C TYR A 998 -4.10 -31.05 35.71
N SER A 999 -2.84 -31.05 36.15
CA SER A 999 -2.49 -31.63 37.43
C SER A 999 -3.07 -30.79 38.58
N ARG A 1000 -3.47 -31.45 39.68
CA ARG A 1000 -3.94 -30.74 40.88
C ARG A 1000 -2.90 -29.73 41.39
N SER A 1001 -1.62 -30.07 41.31
CA SER A 1001 -0.52 -29.19 41.73
C SER A 1001 -0.44 -27.92 40.88
N ASP A 1002 -0.65 -28.01 39.57
CA ASP A 1002 -0.56 -26.85 38.68
C ASP A 1002 -1.78 -25.94 38.80
N VAL A 1003 -2.97 -26.52 38.95
CA VAL A 1003 -4.19 -25.74 39.25
C VAL A 1003 -4.07 -25.02 40.58
N VAL A 1004 -3.64 -25.71 41.64
CA VAL A 1004 -3.42 -25.08 42.97
C VAL A 1004 -2.35 -24.00 42.89
N PHE A 1005 -1.26 -24.21 42.14
CA PHE A 1005 -0.24 -23.19 41.91
C PHE A 1005 -0.86 -21.93 41.27
N ASN A 1006 -1.66 -22.12 40.22
CA ASN A 1006 -2.27 -21.01 39.50
C ASN A 1006 -3.29 -20.25 40.37
N LEU A 1007 -4.10 -20.97 41.15
CA LEU A 1007 -5.05 -20.39 42.11
C LEU A 1007 -4.37 -19.51 43.18
N GLN A 1008 -3.17 -19.90 43.64
CA GLN A 1008 -2.41 -19.07 44.57
C GLN A 1008 -1.96 -17.75 43.91
N ARG A 1009 -1.53 -17.80 42.65
CA ARG A 1009 -1.00 -16.63 41.93
C ARG A 1009 -2.11 -15.66 41.53
N ILE A 1010 -3.23 -16.17 41.02
CA ILE A 1010 -4.38 -15.34 40.66
C ILE A 1010 -4.99 -14.62 41.88
N ALA A 1011 -4.98 -15.26 43.05
CA ALA A 1011 -5.43 -14.61 44.30
C ALA A 1011 -4.47 -13.49 44.76
N LEU A 1012 -3.18 -13.60 44.45
CA LEU A 1012 -2.15 -12.61 44.80
C LEU A 1012 -2.09 -11.44 43.83
N LEU A 1013 -2.33 -11.68 42.54
CA LEU A 1013 -2.07 -10.75 41.44
C LEU A 1013 -2.76 -9.38 41.60
N PRO A 1014 -4.08 -9.28 41.92
CA PRO A 1014 -4.73 -7.99 42.12
C PRO A 1014 -4.14 -7.15 43.25
N SER A 1015 -3.77 -7.80 44.36
CA SER A 1015 -3.15 -7.08 45.48
C SER A 1015 -1.73 -6.64 45.15
N ALA A 1016 -0.98 -7.39 44.34
CA ALA A 1016 0.38 -7.05 43.95
C ALA A 1016 0.42 -5.87 42.98
N LEU A 1017 -0.45 -5.87 41.96
CA LEU A 1017 -0.54 -4.80 40.96
C LEU A 1017 -1.19 -3.51 41.49
N GLY A 1018 -2.00 -3.60 42.54
CA GLY A 1018 -2.65 -2.45 43.18
C GLY A 1018 -1.81 -1.70 44.21
N ARG A 1019 -0.63 -2.22 44.58
CA ARG A 1019 0.21 -1.65 45.64
C ARG A 1019 1.14 -0.56 45.08
N SER A 1020 1.11 0.62 45.70
CA SER A 1020 2.08 1.70 45.46
C SER A 1020 2.91 1.96 46.73
N PRO A 1021 4.25 1.96 46.66
CA PRO A 1021 5.06 1.71 45.46
C PRO A 1021 4.99 0.23 45.00
N PRO A 1022 5.16 -0.06 43.69
CA PRO A 1022 5.15 -1.42 43.17
C PRO A 1022 6.28 -2.31 43.74
N ASP A 1023 5.96 -3.57 44.02
CA ASP A 1023 6.92 -4.60 44.43
C ASP A 1023 7.19 -5.55 43.25
N ALA A 1024 8.29 -5.31 42.54
CA ALA A 1024 8.62 -6.03 41.31
C ALA A 1024 8.81 -7.54 41.52
N GLU A 1025 9.34 -7.99 42.66
CA GLU A 1025 9.52 -9.42 42.93
C GLU A 1025 8.16 -10.09 43.21
N GLN A 1026 7.30 -9.42 43.99
CA GLN A 1026 5.96 -9.91 44.27
C GLN A 1026 5.09 -9.97 43.00
N ILE A 1027 5.15 -8.94 42.15
CA ILE A 1027 4.41 -8.88 40.87
C ILE A 1027 4.89 -10.00 39.94
N TYR A 1028 6.21 -10.16 39.78
CA TYR A 1028 6.76 -11.21 38.92
C TYR A 1028 6.37 -12.62 39.37
N LEU A 1029 6.36 -12.88 40.67
CA LEU A 1029 5.91 -14.15 41.24
C LEU A 1029 4.39 -14.36 41.06
N ALA A 1030 3.60 -13.31 41.19
CA ALA A 1030 2.14 -13.34 40.99
C ALA A 1030 1.75 -13.53 39.52
N MET A 1031 2.59 -13.14 38.57
CA MET A 1031 2.36 -13.31 37.12
C MET A 1031 2.76 -14.68 36.58
N GLN A 1032 3.34 -15.57 37.40
CA GLN A 1032 3.71 -16.91 36.95
C GLN A 1032 2.48 -17.77 36.67
N ASP A 1033 2.47 -18.39 35.49
CA ASP A 1033 1.36 -19.20 35.00
C ASP A 1033 1.77 -20.66 34.77
N LYS A 1034 0.82 -21.56 35.00
CA LYS A 1034 0.95 -22.99 34.67
C LYS A 1034 -0.20 -23.56 33.85
N VAL A 1035 -1.18 -22.73 33.49
CA VAL A 1035 -2.40 -23.18 32.83
C VAL A 1035 -2.33 -22.97 31.32
N HIS A 1036 -1.83 -21.84 30.83
CA HIS A 1036 -1.91 -21.54 29.38
C HIS A 1036 -0.58 -21.16 28.74
N GLN A 1037 0.21 -20.31 29.38
CA GLN A 1037 1.46 -19.78 28.86
C GLN A 1037 2.51 -20.87 28.59
N PRO A 1038 2.71 -21.91 29.45
CA PRO A 1038 3.69 -22.96 29.17
C PRO A 1038 3.41 -23.76 27.90
N TYR A 1039 2.13 -23.88 27.53
CA TYR A 1039 1.68 -24.62 26.35
C TYR A 1039 1.68 -23.74 25.10
N ARG A 1040 1.32 -22.47 25.25
CA ARG A 1040 1.27 -21.50 24.15
C ARG A 1040 2.62 -20.96 23.73
N LYS A 1041 3.61 -20.95 24.62
CA LYS A 1041 4.93 -20.35 24.30
C LYS A 1041 5.64 -20.98 23.09
N GLY A 1042 5.32 -22.23 22.75
CA GLY A 1042 5.88 -22.92 21.57
C GLY A 1042 5.31 -22.41 20.24
N LEU A 1043 4.21 -21.65 20.25
CA LEU A 1043 3.62 -21.04 19.06
C LEU A 1043 4.37 -19.79 18.60
N ILE A 1044 5.24 -19.23 19.46
CA ILE A 1044 5.88 -17.93 19.27
C ILE A 1044 7.39 -18.14 19.35
N PRO A 1045 8.11 -18.16 18.21
CA PRO A 1045 9.55 -18.34 18.22
C PRO A 1045 10.25 -17.24 19.03
N GLY A 1046 11.28 -17.61 19.80
CA GLY A 1046 11.99 -16.70 20.70
C GLY A 1046 11.33 -16.47 22.08
N LEU A 1047 10.02 -16.70 22.23
CA LEU A 1047 9.34 -16.46 23.51
C LEU A 1047 9.86 -17.29 24.69
N PRO A 1048 10.22 -18.59 24.54
CA PRO A 1048 10.83 -19.34 25.64
C PRO A 1048 12.12 -18.72 26.16
N GLU A 1049 12.96 -18.17 25.26
CA GLU A 1049 14.20 -17.47 25.62
C GLU A 1049 13.90 -16.15 26.33
N ILE A 1050 12.94 -15.38 25.83
CA ILE A 1050 12.51 -14.11 26.43
C ILE A 1050 12.00 -14.32 27.85
N LEU A 1051 11.05 -15.24 28.06
CA LEU A 1051 10.49 -15.52 29.40
C LEU A 1051 11.53 -16.05 30.40
N GLN A 1052 12.61 -16.67 29.91
CA GLN A 1052 13.69 -17.18 30.76
C GLN A 1052 14.75 -16.10 31.09
N SER A 1053 15.02 -15.19 30.16
CA SER A 1053 16.13 -14.22 30.25
C SER A 1053 15.70 -12.84 30.76
N VAL A 1054 14.44 -12.44 30.50
CA VAL A 1054 13.91 -11.12 30.84
C VAL A 1054 13.13 -11.22 32.16
N THR A 1055 13.80 -10.87 33.27
CA THR A 1055 13.27 -10.95 34.63
C THR A 1055 13.58 -9.65 35.39
N PRO A 1056 12.86 -9.33 36.48
CA PRO A 1056 13.17 -8.15 37.30
C PRO A 1056 14.61 -8.12 37.82
N LYS A 1057 15.24 -9.30 38.00
CA LYS A 1057 16.63 -9.42 38.45
C LYS A 1057 17.64 -9.08 37.34
N SER A 1058 17.31 -9.38 36.09
CA SER A 1058 18.18 -9.10 34.94
C SER A 1058 17.93 -7.72 34.34
N HIS A 1059 16.72 -7.17 34.49
CA HIS A 1059 16.32 -5.90 33.86
C HIS A 1059 15.67 -4.98 34.92
N PRO A 1060 16.43 -4.02 35.48
CA PRO A 1060 15.90 -3.04 36.42
C PRO A 1060 14.70 -2.28 35.84
N GLY A 1061 13.68 -2.03 36.65
CA GLY A 1061 12.43 -1.38 36.22
C GLY A 1061 11.35 -2.34 35.73
N LEU A 1062 11.68 -3.59 35.35
CA LEU A 1062 10.70 -4.60 34.98
C LEU A 1062 10.00 -5.17 36.23
N CYS A 1063 8.68 -5.19 36.23
CA CYS A 1063 7.84 -5.80 37.27
C CYS A 1063 7.35 -7.20 36.88
N GLY A 1064 7.04 -7.43 35.60
CA GLY A 1064 6.57 -8.74 35.15
C GLY A 1064 6.40 -8.83 33.64
N ILE A 1065 6.28 -10.05 33.12
CA ILE A 1065 6.20 -10.30 31.68
C ILE A 1065 5.31 -11.51 31.41
N CYS A 1066 4.42 -11.40 30.44
CA CYS A 1066 3.51 -12.48 30.06
C CYS A 1066 3.06 -12.36 28.60
N LEU A 1067 2.38 -13.41 28.12
CA LEU A 1067 1.63 -13.36 26.88
C LEU A 1067 0.36 -12.51 27.02
N SER A 1068 0.08 -11.71 25.99
CA SER A 1068 -1.16 -10.93 25.88
C SER A 1068 -2.21 -11.70 25.08
N GLY A 1069 -3.23 -12.21 25.76
CA GLY A 1069 -4.36 -12.90 25.15
C GLY A 1069 -3.97 -14.22 24.47
N ALA A 1070 -4.55 -14.47 23.29
CA ALA A 1070 -4.26 -15.65 22.47
C ALA A 1070 -3.24 -15.38 21.34
N GLY A 1071 -2.86 -14.12 21.14
CA GLY A 1071 -1.95 -13.69 20.09
C GLY A 1071 -0.47 -13.71 20.50
N PRO A 1072 0.43 -13.35 19.57
CA PRO A 1072 1.87 -13.34 19.80
C PRO A 1072 2.40 -12.15 20.60
N THR A 1073 1.58 -11.16 20.92
CA THR A 1073 2.02 -9.98 21.69
C THR A 1073 2.53 -10.35 23.07
N ILE A 1074 3.66 -9.77 23.46
CA ILE A 1074 4.22 -9.86 24.82
C ILE A 1074 3.85 -8.58 25.57
N LEU A 1075 3.30 -8.74 26.78
CA LEU A 1075 3.05 -7.64 27.69
C LEU A 1075 4.09 -7.67 28.81
N ALA A 1076 4.97 -6.66 28.84
CA ALA A 1076 5.93 -6.45 29.91
C ALA A 1076 5.50 -5.26 30.77
N LEU A 1077 5.24 -5.49 32.05
CA LEU A 1077 4.88 -4.46 33.03
C LEU A 1077 6.16 -3.89 33.64
N ALA A 1078 6.31 -2.58 33.62
CA ALA A 1078 7.52 -1.91 34.11
C ALA A 1078 7.19 -0.54 34.70
N THR A 1079 8.08 -0.01 35.54
CA THR A 1079 7.98 1.35 36.12
C THR A 1079 8.97 2.33 35.47
N GLU A 1080 10.04 1.82 34.85
CA GLU A 1080 11.09 2.60 34.20
C GLU A 1080 11.87 1.71 33.20
N ASN A 1081 12.86 2.29 32.50
CA ASN A 1081 13.71 1.59 31.52
C ASN A 1081 12.96 0.92 30.35
N PHE A 1082 11.84 1.51 29.94
CA PHE A 1082 10.94 0.94 28.94
C PHE A 1082 11.63 0.56 27.62
N ASP A 1083 12.40 1.48 27.03
CA ASP A 1083 13.13 1.23 25.79
C ASP A 1083 14.16 0.11 25.92
N ALA A 1084 14.90 0.06 27.05
CA ALA A 1084 15.94 -0.95 27.25
C ALA A 1084 15.31 -2.34 27.34
N ILE A 1085 14.21 -2.48 28.10
CA ILE A 1085 13.44 -3.72 28.21
C ILE A 1085 12.89 -4.11 26.83
N ALA A 1086 12.28 -3.17 26.10
CA ALA A 1086 11.71 -3.44 24.79
C ALA A 1086 12.79 -3.91 23.79
N ASN A 1087 13.91 -3.20 23.69
CA ASN A 1087 14.98 -3.52 22.74
C ASN A 1087 15.57 -4.92 22.95
N VAL A 1088 15.76 -5.38 24.20
CA VAL A 1088 16.24 -6.74 24.45
C VAL A 1088 15.26 -7.79 23.93
N ILE A 1089 13.96 -7.55 24.07
CA ILE A 1089 12.93 -8.45 23.56
C ILE A 1089 12.91 -8.41 22.01
N LEU A 1090 13.01 -7.23 21.41
CA LEU A 1090 13.10 -7.05 19.96
C LEU A 1090 14.31 -7.76 19.37
N ASP A 1091 15.50 -7.62 19.98
CA ASP A 1091 16.73 -8.27 19.55
C ASP A 1091 16.60 -9.79 19.57
N THR A 1092 15.89 -10.33 20.57
CA THR A 1092 15.64 -11.77 20.67
C THR A 1092 14.71 -12.25 19.57
N PHE A 1093 13.67 -11.49 19.24
CA PHE A 1093 12.81 -11.78 18.09
C PHE A 1093 13.55 -11.64 16.75
N ALA A 1094 14.41 -10.63 16.60
CA ALA A 1094 15.21 -10.42 15.39
C ALA A 1094 16.15 -11.61 15.11
N LYS A 1095 16.74 -12.22 16.14
CA LYS A 1095 17.53 -13.47 16.00
C LYS A 1095 16.70 -14.65 15.47
N ASN A 1096 15.37 -14.58 15.61
CA ASN A 1096 14.43 -15.59 15.11
C ASN A 1096 13.73 -15.14 13.82
N ASP A 1097 14.26 -14.14 13.12
CA ASP A 1097 13.70 -13.55 11.88
C ASP A 1097 12.28 -12.96 12.04
N ILE A 1098 11.90 -12.56 13.26
CA ILE A 1098 10.59 -11.96 13.55
C ILE A 1098 10.73 -10.45 13.67
N LYS A 1099 10.08 -9.72 12.77
CA LYS A 1099 9.90 -8.27 12.90
C LYS A 1099 8.86 -7.98 13.97
N CYS A 1100 9.15 -7.03 14.84
CA CYS A 1100 8.25 -6.60 15.91
C CYS A 1100 8.23 -5.07 15.98
N ASP A 1101 7.06 -4.53 16.30
CA ASP A 1101 6.94 -3.15 16.81
C ASP A 1101 6.76 -3.20 18.33
N TRP A 1102 6.89 -2.06 19.00
CA TRP A 1102 6.46 -1.95 20.40
C TRP A 1102 5.79 -0.62 20.70
N LYS A 1103 4.95 -0.63 21.75
CA LYS A 1103 4.27 0.56 22.25
C LYS A 1103 4.34 0.61 23.78
N LEU A 1104 4.52 1.80 24.34
CA LEU A 1104 4.32 2.06 25.75
C LEU A 1104 2.87 2.47 25.99
N LEU A 1105 2.15 1.71 26.81
CA LEU A 1105 0.71 1.84 27.02
C LEU A 1105 0.39 2.02 28.50
N GLU A 1106 -0.70 2.75 28.75
CA GLU A 1106 -1.24 2.95 30.09
C GLU A 1106 -2.61 2.29 30.24
N PRO A 1107 -3.03 1.94 31.47
CA PRO A 1107 -4.38 1.44 31.70
C PRO A 1107 -5.46 2.47 31.33
N ALA A 1108 -6.34 2.12 30.40
CA ALA A 1108 -7.48 2.94 30.02
C ALA A 1108 -8.61 2.82 31.05
N GLN A 1109 -8.73 3.76 31.99
CA GLN A 1109 -9.57 3.58 33.17
C GLN A 1109 -11.08 3.62 32.91
N ASP A 1110 -11.55 4.34 31.89
CA ASP A 1110 -12.99 4.61 31.71
C ASP A 1110 -13.73 3.55 30.89
N GLY A 1111 -12.98 2.69 30.17
CA GLY A 1111 -13.54 1.71 29.24
C GLY A 1111 -14.20 2.40 28.06
N THR A 1112 -15.26 1.80 27.52
CA THR A 1112 -16.04 2.41 26.44
C THR A 1112 -16.75 3.68 26.88
N THR A 1113 -16.57 4.73 26.09
CA THR A 1113 -17.26 6.02 26.19
C THR A 1113 -18.08 6.31 24.94
N VAL A 1114 -19.17 7.07 25.11
CA VAL A 1114 -20.01 7.58 24.03
C VAL A 1114 -20.20 9.07 24.26
N THR A 1115 -20.04 9.86 23.21
CA THR A 1115 -20.16 11.31 23.19
C THR A 1115 -21.08 11.68 22.04
N TYR A 1116 -21.98 12.63 22.31
CA TYR A 1116 -22.95 13.11 21.34
C TYR A 1116 -22.47 14.46 20.83
N SER A 1117 -22.38 14.58 19.50
CA SER A 1117 -22.05 15.82 18.78
C SER A 1117 -23.21 16.83 18.81
#